data_AF-A0A351UKG5-F1
#
_entry.id   AF-A0A351UKG5-F1
#
_cell.length_a   1.000
_cell.length_b   1.000
_cell.length_c   1.000
_cell.angle_alpha   90.00
_cell.angle_beta   90.00
_cell.angle_gamma   90.00
#
_symmetry.space_group_name_H-M   'P 1'
#
loop_
_entity.id
_entity.type
_entity.pdbx_description
1 polymer ?
#
loop_
_entity_poly.entity_id
_entity_poly.type
_entity_poly.pdbx_seq_one_letter_code
_entity_poly.pdbx_strand_id
1 'polypeptide(L)'
;MRRLLAQALKSAGDFPAAAPRPLRAALWFFLALAAAFLIFPDGWLYPQDVVSLNSVSLHYTSHGRPLFHMLSPVSRNSMPLLSVASLMAGNTTWPEVQALWALLSLLLCAAGYSLGCLLSGRPAGVAAAAALFAGQISPWLFFDIEQRFNCLMLALVANALALTLFSPAARRLIEGCAIGASFLARSLLCWLPAALAALELAAWKTSWKRSLAGAALILVVPFLFLVPWITFGPGDAAGLRIFDGRAEWNMVTGALGKVSTFEGDYRALAGITQGDNAALWVAKRIMTHPREYAAGVAKRTWFLLSPHALLVLFWLVPAVFLRRDPAFSRVNLLCAYLLAVNLAFSSEERYLTAILPLLAAAGAAGFLSLGAGGGDARGEGVLVFAGAAVLPAALVVFCMALLIRHPGAAPGHEKAAALERAVAAAPGISWLRWESGRLKLLAGDYSGAYRELGKAAVLAPHDIYIKTDLAAAALLKNRKKGRPSGGADLITRITPRETEWNKDVTGKNYILRALYALDAGKRPLAAASMRLALAERDKGIYFKRSGDASEEKSLKTRDTMLLDRTFPELLTYFPTELQNSLCPELVALYGREAGAARAGLCEGVLALSADFRRNYLGPAPGSGRGPDSAWALPQAAQPAPRAAAAAGGPDGRYPRALLDRCLALSSANKKEQALQACQSAVYAAAAHTGGEPAAMAELGSDASLESYRLFKALGRGEEAEETLFWAVQNAPASWPKLAEARKLLEGTKSR
;
A
#
# COMPACT_ATOMS: atom_id res chain seq x y z
N MET A 1 -14.03 3.99 49.11
CA MET A 1 -14.03 3.77 47.64
C MET A 1 -12.82 2.97 47.15
N ARG A 2 -11.55 3.43 47.31
CA ARG A 2 -10.35 2.71 46.82
C ARG A 2 -10.22 1.25 47.30
N ARG A 3 -10.46 0.98 48.59
CA ARG A 3 -10.46 -0.39 49.15
C ARG A 3 -11.57 -1.27 48.57
N LEU A 4 -12.78 -0.73 48.41
CA LEU A 4 -13.92 -1.44 47.84
C LEU A 4 -13.71 -1.77 46.36
N LEU A 5 -13.16 -0.83 45.58
CA LEU A 5 -12.82 -1.06 44.17
C LEU A 5 -11.70 -2.11 44.03
N ALA A 6 -10.64 -2.01 44.85
CA ALA A 6 -9.57 -3.01 44.87
C ALA A 6 -10.09 -4.40 45.26
N GLN A 7 -11.02 -4.47 46.23
CA GLN A 7 -11.64 -5.72 46.64
C GLN A 7 -12.56 -6.29 45.56
N ALA A 8 -13.37 -5.46 44.90
CA ALA A 8 -14.21 -5.89 43.78
C ALA A 8 -13.38 -6.39 42.59
N LEU A 9 -12.30 -5.68 42.22
CA LEU A 9 -11.38 -6.10 41.15
C LEU A 9 -10.64 -7.40 41.49
N LYS A 10 -10.25 -7.56 42.76
CA LYS A 10 -9.64 -8.80 43.25
C LYS A 10 -10.62 -9.97 43.19
N SER A 11 -11.83 -9.79 43.73
CA SER A 11 -12.89 -10.81 43.70
C SER A 11 -13.30 -11.20 42.29
N ALA A 12 -13.38 -10.23 41.37
CA ALA A 12 -13.62 -10.50 39.96
C ALA A 12 -12.47 -11.33 39.38
N GLY A 13 -11.22 -10.92 39.58
CA GLY A 13 -10.01 -11.58 39.08
C GLY A 13 -9.81 -13.03 39.54
N ASP A 14 -10.38 -13.41 40.68
CA ASP A 14 -10.31 -14.76 41.26
C ASP A 14 -11.38 -15.71 40.70
N PHE A 15 -12.26 -15.28 39.79
CA PHE A 15 -13.31 -16.12 39.22
C PHE A 15 -12.93 -16.67 37.82
N PRO A 16 -13.04 -18.00 37.57
CA PRO A 16 -13.19 -19.11 38.52
C PRO A 16 -11.80 -19.64 38.96
N ALA A 17 -11.45 -19.54 40.24
CA ALA A 17 -10.16 -19.98 40.78
C ALA A 17 -9.87 -21.48 40.50
N ALA A 18 -10.93 -22.30 40.47
CA ALA A 18 -10.87 -23.74 40.22
C ALA A 18 -10.68 -24.13 38.75
N ALA A 19 -10.84 -23.19 37.80
CA ALA A 19 -10.70 -23.52 36.39
C ALA A 19 -9.21 -23.68 35.98
N PRO A 20 -8.89 -24.61 35.06
CA PRO A 20 -7.55 -24.74 34.49
C PRO A 20 -7.08 -23.43 33.86
N ARG A 21 -5.76 -23.15 33.93
CA ARG A 21 -5.16 -21.92 33.39
C ARG A 21 -5.60 -21.58 31.95
N PRO A 22 -5.66 -22.53 30.99
CA PRO A 22 -6.12 -22.23 29.64
C PRO A 22 -7.58 -21.76 29.58
N LEU A 23 -8.47 -22.38 30.38
CA LEU A 23 -9.88 -22.02 30.44
C LEU A 23 -10.07 -20.62 31.03
N ARG A 24 -9.33 -20.29 32.10
CA ARG A 24 -9.34 -18.94 32.68
C ARG A 24 -8.84 -17.91 31.68
N ALA A 25 -7.69 -18.18 31.03
CA ALA A 25 -7.15 -17.29 30.02
C ALA A 25 -8.16 -17.07 28.87
N ALA A 26 -8.83 -18.12 28.40
CA ALA A 26 -9.85 -18.01 27.36
C ALA A 26 -11.06 -17.16 27.79
N LEU A 27 -11.59 -17.36 29.02
CA LEU A 27 -12.71 -16.58 29.55
C LEU A 27 -12.37 -15.09 29.64
N TRP A 28 -11.22 -14.77 30.24
CA TRP A 28 -10.77 -13.39 30.42
C TRP A 28 -10.39 -12.71 29.11
N PHE A 29 -9.81 -13.47 28.17
CA PHE A 29 -9.57 -12.99 26.83
C PHE A 29 -10.88 -12.72 26.09
N PHE A 30 -11.90 -13.58 26.22
CA PHE A 30 -13.23 -13.33 25.66
C PHE A 30 -13.84 -12.03 26.23
N LEU A 31 -13.71 -11.78 27.54
CA LEU A 31 -14.14 -10.52 28.14
C LEU A 31 -13.39 -9.31 27.56
N ALA A 32 -12.08 -9.45 27.27
CA ALA A 32 -11.32 -8.40 26.59
C ALA A 32 -11.84 -8.14 25.16
N LEU A 33 -12.17 -9.19 24.40
CA LEU A 33 -12.78 -9.06 23.07
C LEU A 33 -14.16 -8.42 23.15
N ALA A 34 -15.00 -8.85 24.10
CA ALA A 34 -16.32 -8.29 24.31
C ALA A 34 -16.24 -6.81 24.71
N ALA A 35 -15.32 -6.42 25.58
CA ALA A 35 -15.09 -5.03 25.94
C ALA A 35 -14.65 -4.19 24.71
N ALA A 36 -13.69 -4.69 23.94
CA ALA A 36 -13.25 -4.05 22.70
C ALA A 36 -14.40 -3.87 21.69
N PHE A 37 -15.23 -4.90 21.51
CA PHE A 37 -16.41 -4.88 20.63
C PHE A 37 -17.49 -3.92 21.12
N LEU A 38 -17.84 -3.94 22.41
CA LEU A 38 -18.89 -3.10 22.97
C LEU A 38 -18.55 -1.62 22.91
N ILE A 39 -17.28 -1.25 23.14
CA ILE A 39 -16.87 0.15 23.08
C ILE A 39 -16.88 0.61 21.60
N PHE A 40 -16.55 -0.28 20.66
CA PHE A 40 -16.29 0.10 19.28
C PHE A 40 -16.61 -0.99 18.24
N PRO A 41 -17.90 -1.20 17.92
CA PRO A 41 -18.33 -2.26 17.03
C PRO A 41 -17.78 -2.10 15.61
N ASP A 42 -17.76 -0.88 15.08
CA ASP A 42 -17.30 -0.59 13.71
C ASP A 42 -15.81 -0.86 13.50
N GLY A 43 -15.02 -0.83 14.57
CA GLY A 43 -13.57 -1.04 14.53
C GLY A 43 -13.10 -2.44 14.16
N TRP A 44 -14.02 -3.40 14.23
CA TRP A 44 -13.80 -4.78 13.80
C TRP A 44 -13.94 -4.94 12.28
N LEU A 45 -14.62 -4.00 11.64
CA LEU A 45 -14.78 -3.95 10.20
C LEU A 45 -13.70 -3.03 9.62
N TYR A 46 -13.08 -3.48 8.53
CA TYR A 46 -12.23 -2.61 7.74
C TYR A 46 -13.12 -1.58 7.05
N PRO A 47 -12.72 -0.30 6.99
CA PRO A 47 -13.51 0.73 6.32
C PRO A 47 -13.87 0.29 4.90
N GLN A 48 -15.17 0.20 4.58
CA GLN A 48 -15.64 -0.32 3.30
C GLN A 48 -15.45 0.64 2.11
N ASP A 49 -14.53 1.62 2.20
CA ASP A 49 -14.20 2.49 1.08
C ASP A 49 -13.13 1.90 0.14
N VAL A 50 -13.33 2.09 -1.16
CA VAL A 50 -12.50 1.51 -2.23
C VAL A 50 -11.07 2.07 -2.22
N VAL A 51 -10.87 3.28 -1.70
CA VAL A 51 -9.55 3.90 -1.48
C VAL A 51 -8.72 3.08 -0.52
N SER A 52 -9.33 2.61 0.57
CA SER A 52 -8.67 1.81 1.58
C SER A 52 -8.28 0.43 1.02
N LEU A 53 -9.02 -0.17 0.08
CA LEU A 53 -8.58 -1.36 -0.67
C LEU A 53 -7.37 -1.07 -1.54
N ASN A 54 -7.43 0.01 -2.31
CA ASN A 54 -6.37 0.35 -3.27
C ASN A 54 -5.04 0.58 -2.57
N SER A 55 -5.04 1.23 -1.39
CA SER A 55 -3.83 1.39 -0.58
C SER A 55 -3.19 0.04 -0.21
N VAL A 56 -4.00 -0.98 0.07
CA VAL A 56 -3.56 -2.33 0.42
C VAL A 56 -2.96 -3.06 -0.79
N SER A 57 -3.62 -2.98 -1.94
CA SER A 57 -3.12 -3.57 -3.20
C SER A 57 -1.78 -2.96 -3.62
N LEU A 58 -1.64 -1.65 -3.48
CA LEU A 58 -0.50 -0.92 -4.03
C LEU A 58 0.75 -1.02 -3.15
N HIS A 59 0.58 -0.89 -1.83
CA HIS A 59 1.70 -0.79 -0.90
C HIS A 59 2.07 -2.12 -0.26
N TYR A 60 1.10 -3.01 0.00
CA TYR A 60 1.33 -4.18 0.85
C TYR A 60 1.50 -5.46 0.05
N THR A 61 0.66 -5.74 -0.96
CA THR A 61 0.81 -6.99 -1.73
C THR A 61 1.94 -6.96 -2.77
N SER A 62 2.35 -5.76 -3.20
CA SER A 62 3.30 -5.58 -4.31
C SER A 62 4.73 -6.02 -4.04
N HIS A 63 5.16 -6.23 -2.78
CA HIS A 63 6.54 -6.65 -2.47
C HIS A 63 6.67 -8.14 -2.09
N GLY A 64 5.64 -8.73 -1.48
CA GLY A 64 5.67 -10.11 -1.00
C GLY A 64 5.47 -11.11 -2.13
N ARG A 65 4.65 -10.77 -3.12
CA ARG A 65 4.37 -11.63 -4.27
C ARG A 65 5.57 -11.81 -5.20
N PRO A 66 6.36 -10.76 -5.52
CA PRO A 66 7.64 -10.91 -6.19
C PRO A 66 8.57 -11.88 -5.48
N LEU A 67 8.69 -11.73 -4.16
CA LEU A 67 9.52 -12.61 -3.34
C LEU A 67 9.01 -14.07 -3.36
N PHE A 68 7.69 -14.27 -3.22
CA PHE A 68 7.06 -15.60 -3.25
C PHE A 68 7.18 -16.29 -4.62
N HIS A 69 7.02 -15.53 -5.71
CA HIS A 69 7.05 -16.05 -7.09
C HIS A 69 8.43 -15.99 -7.74
N MET A 70 9.48 -15.63 -7.00
CA MET A 70 10.87 -15.57 -7.49
C MET A 70 11.05 -14.55 -8.63
N LEU A 71 10.25 -13.49 -8.62
CA LEU A 71 10.29 -12.43 -9.61
C LEU A 71 11.18 -11.34 -9.02
N SER A 72 12.50 -11.47 -9.25
CA SER A 72 13.61 -10.49 -9.09
C SER A 72 13.26 -9.13 -8.44
N PRO A 73 14.07 -8.65 -7.46
CA PRO A 73 13.68 -7.63 -6.50
C PRO A 73 12.98 -6.46 -7.17
N VAL A 74 11.80 -6.14 -6.64
CA VAL A 74 11.11 -4.92 -7.00
C VAL A 74 12.01 -3.76 -6.61
N SER A 75 12.11 -2.73 -7.45
CA SER A 75 12.86 -1.49 -7.22
C SER A 75 12.50 -0.71 -5.95
N ARG A 76 11.63 -1.25 -5.10
CA ARG A 76 11.11 -0.60 -3.89
C ARG A 76 11.74 -1.23 -2.65
N ASN A 77 12.52 -0.41 -1.96
CA ASN A 77 13.19 -0.74 -0.69
C ASN A 77 12.17 -0.63 0.46
N SER A 78 11.29 -1.61 0.63
CA SER A 78 10.48 -1.72 1.86
C SER A 78 10.72 -3.07 2.52
N MET A 79 10.58 -3.11 3.84
CA MET A 79 10.79 -4.32 4.60
C MET A 79 9.75 -5.41 4.25
N PRO A 80 10.15 -6.69 4.18
CA PRO A 80 9.37 -7.71 3.46
C PRO A 80 8.23 -8.32 4.28
N LEU A 81 8.28 -8.29 5.62
CA LEU A 81 7.41 -9.13 6.46
C LEU A 81 5.93 -8.82 6.28
N LEU A 82 5.56 -7.53 6.29
CA LEU A 82 4.16 -7.14 6.09
C LEU A 82 3.65 -7.62 4.73
N SER A 83 4.46 -7.46 3.68
CA SER A 83 4.06 -7.87 2.35
C SER A 83 3.95 -9.38 2.19
N VAL A 84 4.77 -10.15 2.90
CA VAL A 84 4.62 -11.61 3.01
C VAL A 84 3.35 -11.94 3.81
N ALA A 85 3.01 -11.19 4.86
CA ALA A 85 1.75 -11.34 5.59
C ALA A 85 0.53 -11.16 4.67
N SER A 86 0.61 -10.19 3.77
CA SER A 86 -0.44 -9.86 2.82
C SER A 86 -0.58 -10.84 1.65
N LEU A 87 0.23 -11.90 1.56
CA LEU A 87 0.09 -12.92 0.51
C LEU A 87 -1.28 -13.63 0.56
N MET A 88 -1.89 -13.73 1.74
CA MET A 88 -3.24 -14.28 1.89
C MET A 88 -4.33 -13.42 1.21
N ALA A 89 -4.07 -12.12 1.01
CA ALA A 89 -4.92 -11.23 0.23
C ALA A 89 -4.57 -11.32 -1.25
N GLY A 90 -4.75 -12.52 -1.82
CA GLY A 90 -4.32 -12.94 -3.15
C GLY A 90 -5.01 -12.21 -4.31
N ASN A 91 -6.21 -11.67 -4.13
CA ASN A 91 -6.84 -10.80 -5.13
C ASN A 91 -7.20 -9.43 -4.54
N THR A 92 -6.84 -9.19 -3.27
CA THR A 92 -7.18 -7.97 -2.53
C THR A 92 -8.69 -7.72 -2.55
N THR A 93 -9.46 -8.81 -2.45
CA THR A 93 -10.92 -8.70 -2.37
C THR A 93 -11.32 -8.19 -0.99
N TRP A 94 -12.53 -7.65 -0.88
CA TRP A 94 -13.02 -7.16 0.41
C TRP A 94 -12.97 -8.22 1.51
N PRO A 95 -13.48 -9.46 1.27
CA PRO A 95 -13.44 -10.52 2.27
C PRO A 95 -12.02 -10.89 2.71
N GLU A 96 -11.06 -10.94 1.80
CA GLU A 96 -9.66 -11.24 2.13
C GLU A 96 -9.04 -10.16 3.04
N VAL A 97 -9.23 -8.89 2.68
CA VAL A 97 -8.71 -7.76 3.46
C VAL A 97 -9.40 -7.68 4.83
N GLN A 98 -10.71 -7.91 4.87
CA GLN A 98 -11.49 -7.97 6.10
C GLN A 98 -11.03 -9.11 7.02
N ALA A 99 -10.73 -10.29 6.47
CA ALA A 99 -10.22 -11.42 7.23
C ALA A 99 -8.84 -11.12 7.83
N LEU A 100 -7.93 -10.55 7.04
CA LEU A 100 -6.62 -10.10 7.53
C LEU A 100 -6.77 -9.04 8.62
N TRP A 101 -7.66 -8.05 8.42
CA TRP A 101 -7.94 -7.01 9.41
C TRP A 101 -8.44 -7.60 10.73
N ALA A 102 -9.43 -8.48 10.69
CA ALA A 102 -10.00 -9.12 11.87
C ALA A 102 -8.96 -10.00 12.59
N LEU A 103 -8.14 -10.74 11.84
CA LEU A 103 -7.05 -11.54 12.39
C LEU A 103 -6.04 -10.66 13.13
N LEU A 104 -5.63 -9.54 12.54
CA LEU A 104 -4.73 -8.60 13.18
C LEU A 104 -5.35 -7.94 14.42
N SER A 105 -6.67 -7.63 14.42
CA SER A 105 -7.38 -7.17 15.64
C SER A 105 -7.23 -8.20 16.75
N LEU A 106 -7.54 -9.47 16.45
CA LEU A 106 -7.58 -10.55 17.42
C LEU A 106 -6.20 -10.77 18.05
N LEU A 107 -5.16 -10.81 17.21
CA LEU A 107 -3.78 -10.94 17.67
C LEU A 107 -3.33 -9.74 18.50
N LEU A 108 -3.76 -8.52 18.16
CA LEU A 108 -3.42 -7.34 18.95
C LEU A 108 -4.13 -7.36 20.31
N CYS A 109 -5.42 -7.71 20.37
CA CYS A 109 -6.13 -7.90 21.63
C CYS A 109 -5.45 -8.96 22.49
N ALA A 110 -5.00 -10.07 21.89
CA ALA A 110 -4.28 -11.13 22.61
C ALA A 110 -2.93 -10.62 23.15
N ALA A 111 -2.18 -9.88 22.35
CA ALA A 111 -0.94 -9.24 22.77
C ALA A 111 -1.16 -8.20 23.89
N GLY A 112 -2.23 -7.41 23.83
CA GLY A 112 -2.61 -6.46 24.89
C GLY A 112 -3.01 -7.16 26.18
N TYR A 113 -3.84 -8.20 26.09
CA TYR A 113 -4.25 -9.01 27.24
C TYR A 113 -3.04 -9.64 27.92
N SER A 114 -2.15 -10.24 27.12
CA SER A 114 -0.92 -10.82 27.61
C SER A 114 -0.04 -9.78 28.30
N LEU A 115 0.17 -8.61 27.68
CA LEU A 115 1.01 -7.54 28.23
C LEU A 115 0.52 -7.09 29.61
N GLY A 116 -0.79 -6.82 29.73
CA GLY A 116 -1.37 -6.42 31.01
C GLY A 116 -1.30 -7.53 32.06
N CYS A 117 -1.47 -8.80 31.68
CA CYS A 117 -1.30 -9.94 32.60
C CYS A 117 0.14 -10.10 33.09
N LEU A 118 1.12 -9.95 32.21
CA LEU A 118 2.55 -10.01 32.54
C LEU A 118 2.95 -8.88 33.51
N LEU A 119 2.40 -7.68 33.30
CA LEU A 119 2.70 -6.50 34.10
C LEU A 119 1.96 -6.47 35.45
N SER A 120 0.64 -6.72 35.46
CA SER A 120 -0.18 -6.43 36.64
C SER A 120 -1.42 -7.32 36.84
N GLY A 121 -1.57 -8.40 36.08
CA GLY A 121 -2.66 -9.39 36.27
C GLY A 121 -3.85 -9.22 35.30
N ARG A 122 -4.90 -10.03 35.50
CA ARG A 122 -6.03 -10.16 34.53
C ARG A 122 -6.79 -8.86 34.23
N PRO A 123 -7.18 -8.04 35.23
CA PRO A 123 -7.87 -6.78 34.96
C PRO A 123 -7.00 -5.82 34.12
N ALA A 124 -5.69 -5.81 34.37
CA ALA A 124 -4.73 -5.06 33.56
C ALA A 124 -4.65 -5.61 32.14
N GLY A 125 -4.73 -6.93 31.96
CA GLY A 125 -4.86 -7.56 30.65
C GLY A 125 -6.08 -7.06 29.87
N VAL A 126 -7.27 -7.11 30.47
CA VAL A 126 -8.50 -6.63 29.83
C VAL A 126 -8.39 -5.15 29.46
N ALA A 127 -7.91 -4.31 30.38
CA ALA A 127 -7.75 -2.88 30.14
C ALA A 127 -6.72 -2.58 29.04
N ALA A 128 -5.59 -3.29 29.01
CA ALA A 128 -4.56 -3.14 27.99
C ALA A 128 -5.04 -3.59 26.61
N ALA A 129 -5.78 -4.70 26.51
CA ALA A 129 -6.39 -5.15 25.27
C ALA A 129 -7.42 -4.14 24.74
N ALA A 130 -8.32 -3.66 25.61
CA ALA A 130 -9.29 -2.65 25.25
C ALA A 130 -8.62 -1.33 24.81
N ALA A 131 -7.56 -0.91 25.49
CA ALA A 131 -6.80 0.29 25.13
C ALA A 131 -6.06 0.16 23.79
N LEU A 132 -5.44 -1.00 23.51
CA LEU A 132 -4.84 -1.28 22.21
C LEU A 132 -5.89 -1.22 21.11
N PHE A 133 -7.04 -1.86 21.29
CA PHE A 133 -8.12 -1.90 20.31
C PHE A 133 -8.73 -0.51 20.08
N ALA A 134 -9.03 0.22 21.16
CA ALA A 134 -9.57 1.58 21.13
C ALA A 134 -8.69 2.57 20.35
N GLY A 135 -7.38 2.34 20.35
CA GLY A 135 -6.45 3.17 19.57
C GLY A 135 -6.53 2.96 18.06
N GLN A 136 -7.08 1.85 17.57
CA GLN A 136 -7.06 1.46 16.14
C GLN A 136 -8.19 2.07 15.30
N ILE A 137 -9.11 2.74 15.95
CA ILE A 137 -10.47 3.02 15.46
C ILE A 137 -10.84 4.48 15.69
N SER A 138 -9.93 5.20 16.34
CA SER A 138 -10.09 6.60 16.63
C SER A 138 -10.23 7.31 15.28
N PRO A 139 -11.32 8.02 15.01
CA PRO A 139 -11.50 8.72 13.72
C PRO A 139 -10.43 9.80 13.50
N TRP A 140 -9.76 10.21 14.59
CA TRP A 140 -8.61 11.11 14.57
C TRP A 140 -7.36 10.46 13.98
N LEU A 141 -7.21 9.14 14.13
CA LEU A 141 -6.05 8.37 13.70
C LEU A 141 -6.39 7.61 12.43
N PHE A 142 -5.70 7.91 11.32
CA PHE A 142 -5.79 7.06 10.13
C PHE A 142 -5.07 5.74 10.40
N PHE A 143 -5.83 4.65 10.50
CA PHE A 143 -5.30 3.34 10.85
C PHE A 143 -5.55 2.36 9.71
N ASP A 144 -4.51 2.02 8.95
CA ASP A 144 -4.56 0.99 7.90
C ASP A 144 -3.93 -0.33 8.38
N ILE A 145 -3.85 -1.31 7.47
CA ILE A 145 -3.27 -2.63 7.74
C ILE A 145 -1.80 -2.54 8.19
N GLU A 146 -1.01 -1.65 7.62
CA GLU A 146 0.39 -1.48 7.97
C GLU A 146 0.55 -0.95 9.39
N GLN A 147 -0.20 0.09 9.76
CA GLN A 147 -0.09 0.62 11.12
C GLN A 147 -0.62 -0.38 12.15
N ARG A 148 -1.65 -1.17 11.80
CA ARG A 148 -2.12 -2.29 12.62
C ARG A 148 -1.06 -3.37 12.81
N PHE A 149 -0.43 -3.79 11.72
CA PHE A 149 0.63 -4.80 11.74
C PHE A 149 1.84 -4.30 12.52
N ASN A 150 2.25 -3.04 12.33
CA ASN A 150 3.33 -2.42 13.08
C ASN A 150 3.00 -2.33 14.58
N CYS A 151 1.77 -1.95 14.94
CA CYS A 151 1.30 -1.95 16.33
C CYS A 151 1.37 -3.35 16.96
N LEU A 152 0.99 -4.40 16.21
CA LEU A 152 1.14 -5.79 16.64
C LEU A 152 2.60 -6.15 16.90
N MET A 153 3.52 -5.82 15.99
CA MET A 153 4.95 -6.08 16.19
C MET A 153 5.50 -5.36 17.43
N LEU A 154 5.12 -4.10 17.65
CA LEU A 154 5.52 -3.35 18.84
C LEU A 154 4.92 -3.94 20.13
N ALA A 155 3.66 -4.40 20.10
CA ALA A 155 3.04 -5.05 21.24
C ALA A 155 3.71 -6.39 21.57
N LEU A 156 4.11 -7.18 20.57
CA LEU A 156 4.88 -8.42 20.78
C LEU A 156 6.26 -8.14 21.39
N VAL A 157 6.94 -7.08 20.96
CA VAL A 157 8.20 -6.62 21.59
C VAL A 157 7.95 -6.19 23.04
N ALA A 158 6.89 -5.45 23.32
CA ALA A 158 6.53 -5.07 24.69
C ALA A 158 6.26 -6.29 25.58
N ASN A 159 5.58 -7.31 25.06
CA ASN A 159 5.36 -8.58 25.77
C ASN A 159 6.70 -9.28 26.07
N ALA A 160 7.59 -9.40 25.09
CA ALA A 160 8.91 -9.98 25.27
C ALA A 160 9.72 -9.26 26.37
N LEU A 161 9.66 -7.92 26.40
CA LEU A 161 10.31 -7.08 27.41
C LEU A 161 9.69 -7.22 28.81
N ALA A 162 8.40 -7.55 28.91
CA ALA A 162 7.69 -7.77 30.16
C ALA A 162 7.93 -9.17 30.76
N LEU A 163 8.54 -10.10 30.02
CA LEU A 163 8.80 -11.46 30.50
C LEU A 163 9.80 -11.46 31.66
N THR A 164 9.39 -12.04 32.79
CA THR A 164 10.22 -12.18 34.00
C THR A 164 10.35 -13.62 34.49
N LEU A 165 9.56 -14.56 33.94
CA LEU A 165 9.52 -15.96 34.37
C LEU A 165 10.64 -16.83 33.77
N PHE A 166 11.35 -16.34 32.76
CA PHE A 166 12.42 -17.08 32.08
C PHE A 166 13.81 -16.74 32.63
N SER A 167 14.78 -17.61 32.35
CA SER A 167 16.18 -17.31 32.65
C SER A 167 16.64 -16.03 31.92
N PRO A 168 17.63 -15.29 32.46
CA PRO A 168 18.11 -14.06 31.83
C PRO A 168 18.51 -14.25 30.36
N ALA A 169 19.20 -15.35 30.03
CA ALA A 169 19.63 -15.66 28.67
C ALA A 169 18.44 -15.94 27.73
N ALA A 170 17.49 -16.79 28.14
CA ALA A 170 16.30 -17.08 27.35
C ALA A 170 15.47 -15.81 27.11
N ARG A 171 15.32 -14.96 28.14
CA ARG A 171 14.66 -13.67 28.00
C ARG A 171 15.37 -12.77 26.98
N ARG A 172 16.70 -12.61 27.05
CA ARG A 172 17.46 -11.78 26.09
C ARG A 172 17.34 -12.30 24.67
N LEU A 173 17.30 -13.62 24.50
CA LEU A 173 17.07 -14.24 23.20
C LEU A 173 15.67 -13.94 22.67
N ILE A 174 14.61 -14.09 23.50
CA ILE A 174 13.23 -13.78 23.10
C ILE A 174 13.08 -12.29 22.75
N GLU A 175 13.66 -11.40 23.56
CA GLU A 175 13.71 -9.94 23.28
C GLU A 175 14.41 -9.67 21.95
N GLY A 176 15.59 -10.28 21.74
CA GLY A 176 16.36 -10.13 20.51
C GLY A 176 15.60 -10.61 19.28
N CYS A 177 14.93 -11.76 19.36
CA CYS A 177 14.11 -12.31 18.29
C CYS A 177 12.88 -11.44 18.01
N ALA A 178 12.19 -10.93 19.03
CA ALA A 178 11.04 -10.04 18.84
C ALA A 178 11.45 -8.72 18.16
N ILE A 179 12.58 -8.13 18.57
CA ILE A 179 13.11 -6.92 17.93
C ILE A 179 13.58 -7.22 16.50
N GLY A 180 14.28 -8.33 16.27
CA GLY A 180 14.70 -8.75 14.93
C GLY A 180 13.53 -8.98 13.97
N ALA A 181 12.47 -9.65 14.45
CA ALA A 181 11.22 -9.79 13.71
C ALA A 181 10.61 -8.42 13.37
N SER A 182 10.66 -7.46 14.30
CA SER A 182 10.19 -6.10 14.03
C SER A 182 11.01 -5.40 12.94
N PHE A 183 12.31 -5.66 12.81
CA PHE A 183 13.14 -5.07 11.75
C PHE A 183 12.70 -5.51 10.36
N LEU A 184 12.24 -6.75 10.21
CA LEU A 184 11.66 -7.25 8.95
C LEU A 184 10.28 -6.65 8.65
N ALA A 185 9.65 -5.98 9.62
CA ALA A 185 8.42 -5.21 9.42
C ALA A 185 8.73 -3.73 9.15
N ARG A 186 9.52 -3.08 10.01
CA ARG A 186 9.96 -1.68 9.93
C ARG A 186 11.26 -1.44 10.72
N SER A 187 12.01 -0.42 10.33
CA SER A 187 13.30 -0.03 10.92
C SER A 187 13.21 0.78 12.23
N LEU A 188 12.01 1.00 12.78
CA LEU A 188 11.76 1.93 13.89
C LEU A 188 12.55 1.61 15.17
N LEU A 189 12.78 0.33 15.47
CA LEU A 189 13.45 -0.12 16.68
C LEU A 189 14.97 -0.27 16.55
N CYS A 190 15.60 0.20 15.46
CA CYS A 190 17.02 -0.06 15.16
C CYS A 190 17.99 0.33 16.29
N TRP A 191 17.69 1.36 17.07
CA TRP A 191 18.51 1.83 18.18
C TRP A 191 18.08 1.30 19.56
N LEU A 192 16.93 0.63 19.65
CA LEU A 192 16.44 0.06 20.90
C LEU A 192 17.40 -1.02 21.48
N PRO A 193 18.01 -1.92 20.67
CA PRO A 193 19.02 -2.86 21.18
C PRO A 193 20.16 -2.18 21.94
N ALA A 194 20.66 -1.05 21.44
CA ALA A 194 21.73 -0.30 22.10
C ALA A 194 21.28 0.28 23.45
N ALA A 195 20.07 0.85 23.51
CA ALA A 195 19.50 1.34 24.76
C ALA A 195 19.29 0.22 25.81
N LEU A 196 18.81 -0.95 25.37
CA LEU A 196 18.62 -2.12 26.23
C LEU A 196 19.95 -2.73 26.70
N ALA A 197 20.96 -2.76 25.84
CA ALA A 197 22.31 -3.20 26.19
C ALA A 197 22.97 -2.25 27.20
N ALA A 198 22.82 -0.94 27.02
CA ALA A 198 23.29 0.06 27.98
C ALA A 198 22.62 -0.13 29.36
N LEU A 199 21.31 -0.41 29.38
CA LEU A 199 20.59 -0.72 30.62
C LEU A 199 21.12 -2.00 31.30
N GLU A 200 21.45 -3.05 30.53
CA GLU A 200 22.03 -4.30 31.06
C GLU A 200 23.44 -4.10 31.62
N LEU A 201 24.26 -3.30 30.94
CA LEU A 201 25.61 -2.96 31.39
C LEU A 201 25.59 -2.05 32.63
N ALA A 202 24.63 -1.14 32.73
CA ALA A 202 24.45 -0.32 33.93
C ALA A 202 24.09 -1.17 35.18
N ALA A 203 23.47 -2.33 34.98
CA ALA A 203 23.10 -3.28 36.03
C ALA A 203 24.24 -4.24 36.44
N TRP A 204 25.46 -4.10 35.91
CA TRP A 204 26.63 -4.99 36.09
C TRP A 204 27.12 -5.28 37.52
N LYS A 205 26.54 -4.67 38.57
CA LYS A 205 27.01 -4.77 39.96
C LYS A 205 27.09 -6.20 40.50
N THR A 206 26.43 -7.17 39.86
CA THR A 206 26.40 -8.58 40.31
C THR A 206 27.26 -9.53 39.47
N SER A 207 27.48 -9.29 38.17
CA SER A 207 28.34 -10.12 37.32
C SER A 207 28.58 -9.51 35.93
N TRP A 208 29.75 -8.92 35.70
CA TRP A 208 30.09 -8.28 34.42
C TRP A 208 30.04 -9.25 33.22
N LYS A 209 30.48 -10.50 33.40
CA LYS A 209 30.47 -11.51 32.32
C LYS A 209 29.05 -11.83 31.85
N ARG A 210 28.11 -11.97 32.79
CA ARG A 210 26.70 -12.24 32.49
C ARG A 210 26.04 -11.02 31.84
N SER A 211 26.31 -9.82 32.33
CA SER A 211 25.83 -8.58 31.72
C SER A 211 26.36 -8.38 30.31
N LEU A 212 27.65 -8.67 30.06
CA LEU A 212 28.25 -8.58 28.73
C LEU A 212 27.64 -9.59 27.76
N ALA A 213 27.47 -10.85 28.19
CA ALA A 213 26.79 -11.87 27.38
C ALA A 213 25.33 -11.49 27.08
N GLY A 214 24.61 -10.96 28.07
CA GLY A 214 23.24 -10.46 27.90
C GLY A 214 23.17 -9.29 26.92
N ALA A 215 24.06 -8.31 27.05
CA ALA A 215 24.18 -7.18 26.14
C ALA A 215 24.53 -7.63 24.71
N ALA A 216 25.45 -8.59 24.56
CA ALA A 216 25.82 -9.16 23.26
C ALA A 216 24.62 -9.86 22.59
N LEU A 217 23.83 -10.64 23.33
CA LEU A 217 22.62 -11.28 22.79
C LEU A 217 21.60 -10.24 22.30
N ILE A 218 21.37 -9.19 23.08
CA ILE A 218 20.44 -8.10 22.71
C ILE A 218 20.94 -7.35 21.46
N LEU A 219 22.25 -7.16 21.32
CA LEU A 219 22.84 -6.42 20.19
C LEU A 219 22.94 -7.28 18.92
N VAL A 220 23.28 -8.56 19.03
CA VAL A 220 23.57 -9.40 17.86
C VAL A 220 22.30 -10.01 17.29
N VAL A 221 21.45 -10.60 18.15
CA VAL A 221 20.31 -11.42 17.69
C VAL A 221 19.36 -10.64 16.77
N PRO A 222 18.92 -9.39 17.08
CA PRO A 222 18.03 -8.65 16.19
C PRO A 222 18.59 -8.46 14.78
N PHE A 223 19.90 -8.20 14.66
CA PHE A 223 20.54 -7.92 13.39
C PHE A 223 20.79 -9.19 12.56
N LEU A 224 20.81 -10.38 13.17
CA LEU A 224 20.84 -11.64 12.42
C LEU A 224 19.63 -11.81 11.51
N PHE A 225 18.46 -11.28 11.89
CA PHE A 225 17.26 -11.31 11.05
C PHE A 225 17.41 -10.47 9.77
N LEU A 226 18.31 -9.49 9.76
CA LEU A 226 18.59 -8.67 8.58
C LEU A 226 19.58 -9.32 7.62
N VAL A 227 20.28 -10.39 8.00
CA VAL A 227 21.27 -11.03 7.12
C VAL A 227 20.62 -11.52 5.81
N PRO A 228 19.50 -12.28 5.83
CA PRO A 228 18.82 -12.67 4.59
C PRO A 228 18.32 -11.49 3.75
N TRP A 229 17.90 -10.42 4.42
CA TRP A 229 17.43 -9.19 3.76
C TRP A 229 18.56 -8.46 3.03
N ILE A 230 19.71 -8.30 3.69
CA ILE A 230 20.90 -7.68 3.13
C ILE A 230 21.40 -8.48 1.92
N THR A 231 21.39 -9.81 1.98
CA THR A 231 21.78 -10.67 0.86
C THR A 231 20.77 -10.68 -0.29
N PHE A 232 19.50 -10.38 0.00
CA PHE A 232 18.44 -10.26 -1.01
C PHE A 232 18.51 -8.93 -1.77
N GLY A 233 19.00 -7.87 -1.12
CA GLY A 233 19.02 -6.51 -1.66
C GLY A 233 19.69 -6.44 -3.04
N PRO A 234 19.12 -5.69 -4.00
CA PRO A 234 19.73 -5.53 -5.31
C PRO A 234 21.12 -4.94 -5.13
N GLY A 235 22.15 -5.67 -5.56
CA GLY A 235 23.56 -5.28 -5.48
C GLY A 235 23.93 -4.10 -6.39
N ASP A 236 22.96 -3.26 -6.77
CA ASP A 236 23.20 -2.06 -7.53
C ASP A 236 24.05 -1.08 -6.70
N ALA A 237 24.79 -0.21 -7.40
CA ALA A 237 25.87 0.65 -6.92
C ALA A 237 25.60 1.58 -5.70
N ALA A 238 24.44 1.49 -5.06
CA ALA A 238 23.99 2.35 -3.96
C ALA A 238 24.49 1.95 -2.55
N GLY A 239 25.35 0.93 -2.44
CA GLY A 239 26.01 0.52 -1.19
C GLY A 239 25.16 -0.36 -0.26
N LEU A 240 25.77 -0.80 0.84
CA LEU A 240 25.13 -1.64 1.87
C LEU A 240 23.94 -0.92 2.49
N ARG A 241 22.72 -1.44 2.26
CA ARG A 241 21.48 -0.92 2.85
C ARG A 241 20.95 -1.88 3.91
N ILE A 242 21.05 -1.47 5.17
CA ILE A 242 20.56 -2.25 6.31
C ILE A 242 19.03 -2.13 6.42
N PHE A 243 18.49 -0.95 6.12
CA PHE A 243 17.06 -0.63 6.26
C PHE A 243 16.47 -0.01 4.98
N ASP A 244 15.15 0.21 4.98
CA ASP A 244 14.46 0.89 3.90
C ASP A 244 14.91 2.35 3.73
N GLY A 245 15.00 2.82 2.47
CA GLY A 245 15.46 4.17 2.15
C GLY A 245 14.51 5.30 2.58
N ARG A 246 13.29 4.97 3.03
CA ARG A 246 12.28 5.96 3.45
C ARG A 246 12.68 6.75 4.69
N ALA A 247 13.58 6.20 5.52
CA ALA A 247 14.06 6.89 6.71
C ALA A 247 14.85 8.16 6.38
N GLU A 248 15.53 8.22 5.23
CA GLU A 248 16.37 9.36 4.84
C GLU A 248 15.57 10.66 4.74
N TRP A 249 14.32 10.58 4.27
CA TRP A 249 13.41 11.72 4.17
C TRP A 249 13.19 12.33 5.55
N ASN A 250 12.78 11.49 6.52
CA ASN A 250 12.50 11.88 7.90
C ASN A 250 13.73 12.42 8.64
N MET A 251 14.91 11.87 8.32
CA MET A 251 16.17 12.33 8.88
C MET A 251 16.52 13.74 8.38
N VAL A 252 16.43 13.97 7.07
CA VAL A 252 16.81 15.25 6.45
C VAL A 252 15.84 16.36 6.84
N THR A 253 14.53 16.14 6.72
CA THR A 253 13.50 17.11 7.15
C THR A 253 13.55 17.35 8.66
N GLY A 254 13.78 16.30 9.46
CA GLY A 254 13.97 16.39 10.90
C GLY A 254 15.13 17.30 11.28
N ALA A 255 16.27 17.14 10.60
CA ALA A 255 17.48 17.96 10.76
C ALA A 255 17.29 19.42 10.33
N LEU A 256 16.44 19.67 9.34
CA LEU A 256 15.99 21.00 8.92
C LEU A 256 14.99 21.65 9.90
N GLY A 257 14.64 20.97 10.99
CA GLY A 257 13.69 21.46 11.99
C GLY A 257 12.23 21.43 11.55
N LYS A 258 11.91 20.68 10.49
CA LYS A 258 10.55 20.53 9.94
C LYS A 258 9.72 19.60 10.81
N VAL A 259 8.43 19.92 10.97
CA VAL A 259 7.54 19.12 11.83
C VAL A 259 7.09 17.85 11.11
N SER A 260 6.55 18.01 9.91
CA SER A 260 6.02 16.90 9.13
C SER A 260 7.03 16.38 8.12
N THR A 261 6.86 15.11 7.77
CA THR A 261 7.60 14.46 6.69
C THR A 261 7.24 15.04 5.32
N PHE A 262 8.21 14.98 4.43
CA PHE A 262 8.10 15.35 3.03
C PHE A 262 8.46 14.12 2.18
N GLU A 263 7.54 13.66 1.33
CA GLU A 263 7.76 12.50 0.43
C GLU A 263 8.26 12.90 -0.99
N GLY A 264 8.74 14.14 -1.17
CA GLY A 264 9.33 14.61 -2.43
C GLY A 264 10.86 14.48 -2.48
N ASP A 265 11.52 15.22 -3.38
CA ASP A 265 12.99 15.25 -3.47
C ASP A 265 13.63 15.98 -2.26
N TYR A 266 13.82 15.22 -1.18
CA TYR A 266 14.49 15.69 0.03
C TYR A 266 15.93 16.14 -0.21
N ARG A 267 16.59 15.62 -1.26
CA ARG A 267 17.96 16.00 -1.61
C ARG A 267 17.96 17.39 -2.21
N ALA A 268 17.08 17.66 -3.17
CA ALA A 268 16.89 19.01 -3.70
C ALA A 268 16.47 20.01 -2.60
N LEU A 269 15.58 19.59 -1.68
CA LEU A 269 15.17 20.42 -0.53
C LEU A 269 16.36 20.85 0.35
N ALA A 270 17.30 19.93 0.58
CA ALA A 270 18.44 20.12 1.46
C ALA A 270 19.74 20.54 0.73
N GLY A 271 19.72 20.63 -0.61
CA GLY A 271 20.90 20.87 -1.43
C GLY A 271 21.93 19.72 -1.38
N ILE A 272 21.47 18.48 -1.20
CA ILE A 272 22.31 17.28 -1.17
C ILE A 272 22.49 16.79 -2.60
N THR A 273 23.71 16.45 -3.04
CA THR A 273 23.92 15.87 -4.37
C THR A 273 23.50 14.39 -4.37
N GLN A 274 23.19 13.79 -5.53
CA GLN A 274 22.72 12.40 -5.61
C GLN A 274 23.73 11.36 -5.07
N GLY A 275 25.03 11.68 -5.04
CA GLY A 275 26.08 10.80 -4.52
C GLY A 275 26.38 10.95 -3.02
N ASP A 276 25.87 12.00 -2.37
CA ASP A 276 26.21 12.27 -0.98
C ASP A 276 25.48 11.36 0.01
N ASN A 277 26.13 11.04 1.13
CA ASN A 277 25.52 10.29 2.21
C ASN A 277 24.58 11.19 3.04
N ALA A 278 23.27 10.94 2.95
CA ALA A 278 22.25 11.74 3.65
C ALA A 278 22.41 11.71 5.17
N ALA A 279 22.79 10.58 5.77
CA ALA A 279 22.98 10.46 7.21
C ALA A 279 24.17 11.30 7.71
N LEU A 280 25.28 11.31 6.97
CA LEU A 280 26.42 12.18 7.26
C LEU A 280 26.06 13.66 7.15
N TRP A 281 25.31 14.03 6.10
CA TRP A 281 24.78 15.39 5.95
C TRP A 281 23.91 15.80 7.14
N VAL A 282 23.01 14.91 7.59
CA VAL A 282 22.15 15.14 8.75
C VAL A 282 22.96 15.37 10.02
N ALA A 283 23.95 14.50 10.29
CA ALA A 283 24.83 14.67 11.44
C ALA A 283 25.56 16.02 11.39
N LYS A 284 26.14 16.37 10.24
CA LYS A 284 26.80 17.67 10.03
C LYS A 284 25.84 18.83 10.25
N ARG A 285 24.60 18.75 9.73
CA ARG A 285 23.58 19.80 9.87
C ARG A 285 23.21 20.01 11.34
N ILE A 286 22.98 18.94 12.09
CA ILE A 286 22.62 19.02 13.52
C ILE A 286 23.78 19.62 14.33
N MET A 287 25.03 19.21 14.06
CA MET A 287 26.20 19.75 14.78
C MET A 287 26.46 21.23 14.47
N THR A 288 26.22 21.66 13.23
CA THR A 288 26.45 23.05 12.79
C THR A 288 25.28 23.99 13.11
N HIS A 289 24.06 23.46 13.23
CA HIS A 289 22.83 24.20 13.53
C HIS A 289 22.02 23.61 14.70
N PRO A 290 22.62 23.40 15.90
CA PRO A 290 21.97 22.66 16.99
C PRO A 290 20.73 23.37 17.54
N ARG A 291 20.71 24.71 17.51
CA ARG A 291 19.57 25.52 17.96
C ARG A 291 18.35 25.35 17.05
N GLU A 292 18.56 25.31 15.73
CA GLU A 292 17.49 25.08 14.76
C GLU A 292 16.89 23.69 14.94
N TYR A 293 17.75 22.68 15.10
CA TYR A 293 17.30 21.31 15.34
C TYR A 293 16.51 21.20 16.65
N ALA A 294 17.03 21.76 17.75
CA ALA A 294 16.35 21.76 19.05
C ALA A 294 14.99 22.50 19.00
N ALA A 295 14.92 23.63 18.29
CA ALA A 295 13.66 24.33 18.05
C ALA A 295 12.67 23.46 17.25
N GLY A 296 13.15 22.73 16.24
CA GLY A 296 12.37 21.74 15.51
C GLY A 296 11.83 20.61 16.40
N VAL A 297 12.67 20.06 17.28
CA VAL A 297 12.25 19.04 18.27
C VAL A 297 11.19 19.60 19.21
N ALA A 298 11.32 20.84 19.69
CA ALA A 298 10.31 21.47 20.54
C ALA A 298 8.97 21.66 19.80
N LYS A 299 9.01 22.12 18.54
CA LYS A 299 7.81 22.22 17.69
C LYS A 299 7.13 20.87 17.50
N ARG A 300 7.90 19.82 17.20
CA ARG A 300 7.38 18.44 17.07
C ARG A 300 6.82 17.92 18.39
N THR A 301 7.47 18.22 19.51
CA THR A 301 6.98 17.87 20.86
C THR A 301 5.63 18.49 21.12
N TRP A 302 5.49 19.79 20.88
CA TRP A 302 4.19 20.45 21.00
C TRP A 302 3.16 19.86 20.04
N PHE A 303 3.52 19.68 18.76
CA PHE A 303 2.62 19.17 17.74
C PHE A 303 2.09 17.76 18.03
N LEU A 304 2.99 16.82 18.39
CA LEU A 304 2.67 15.41 18.62
C LEU A 304 2.05 15.18 20.00
N LEU A 305 2.51 15.87 21.04
CA LEU A 305 2.05 15.59 22.41
C LEU A 305 0.82 16.42 22.79
N SER A 306 0.58 17.61 22.22
CA SER A 306 -0.57 18.45 22.61
C SER A 306 -1.94 17.78 22.43
N PRO A 307 -2.25 17.03 21.34
CA PRO A 307 -3.53 16.32 21.22
C PRO A 307 -3.67 15.16 22.20
N HIS A 308 -2.55 14.66 22.72
CA HIS A 308 -2.46 13.41 23.46
C HIS A 308 -1.88 13.63 24.86
N ALA A 309 -1.91 14.86 25.37
CA ALA A 309 -1.25 15.23 26.62
C ALA A 309 -1.77 14.39 27.80
N LEU A 310 -3.09 14.18 27.87
CA LEU A 310 -3.71 13.33 28.89
C LEU A 310 -3.24 11.87 28.78
N LEU A 311 -3.12 11.33 27.57
CA LEU A 311 -2.64 9.96 27.36
C LEU A 311 -1.16 9.82 27.76
N VAL A 312 -0.33 10.79 27.38
CA VAL A 312 1.10 10.82 27.74
C VAL A 312 1.26 10.93 29.25
N LEU A 313 0.50 11.81 29.91
CA LEU A 313 0.46 11.91 31.37
C LEU A 313 -0.02 10.61 32.02
N PHE A 314 -1.04 9.99 31.42
CA PHE A 314 -1.59 8.72 31.88
C PHE A 314 -0.56 7.57 31.80
N TRP A 315 0.34 7.60 30.83
CA TRP A 315 1.46 6.66 30.81
C TRP A 315 2.60 7.10 31.75
N LEU A 316 2.94 8.39 31.78
CA LEU A 316 4.09 8.91 32.50
C LEU A 316 3.99 8.72 34.02
N VAL A 317 2.80 8.93 34.60
CA VAL A 317 2.56 8.77 36.04
C VAL A 317 2.97 7.37 36.53
N PRO A 318 2.35 6.27 36.05
CA PRO A 318 2.76 4.94 36.47
C PRO A 318 4.19 4.61 36.03
N ALA A 319 4.70 5.13 34.92
CA ALA A 319 6.08 4.91 34.51
C ALA A 319 7.09 5.42 35.55
N VAL A 320 6.84 6.57 36.17
CA VAL A 320 7.69 7.12 37.24
C VAL A 320 7.60 6.28 38.52
N PHE A 321 6.38 5.90 38.95
CA PHE A 321 6.18 5.14 40.19
C PHE A 321 6.67 3.69 40.07
N LEU A 322 6.57 3.08 38.90
CA LEU A 322 6.92 1.68 38.64
C LEU A 322 8.30 1.53 37.99
N ARG A 323 9.12 2.58 37.91
CA ARG A 323 10.45 2.57 37.28
C ARG A 323 11.44 1.54 37.85
N ARG A 324 11.20 1.09 39.09
CA ARG A 324 12.02 0.08 39.78
C ARG A 324 11.58 -1.35 39.50
N ASP A 325 10.36 -1.55 39.00
CA ASP A 325 9.91 -2.88 38.60
C ASP A 325 10.59 -3.25 37.27
N PRO A 326 11.31 -4.38 37.18
CA PRO A 326 12.06 -4.75 35.98
C PRO A 326 11.20 -4.92 34.73
N ALA A 327 9.96 -5.40 34.86
CA ALA A 327 9.06 -5.59 33.73
C ALA A 327 8.56 -4.23 33.21
N PHE A 328 8.09 -3.36 34.12
CA PHE A 328 7.66 -2.02 33.74
C PHE A 328 8.81 -1.17 33.22
N SER A 329 10.00 -1.22 33.83
CA SER A 329 11.16 -0.43 33.41
C SER A 329 11.50 -0.63 31.94
N ARG A 330 11.47 -1.87 31.44
CA ARG A 330 11.78 -2.19 30.04
C ARG A 330 10.68 -1.78 29.08
N VAL A 331 9.42 -2.03 29.42
CA VAL A 331 8.28 -1.59 28.60
C VAL A 331 8.23 -0.07 28.54
N ASN A 332 8.48 0.62 29.65
CA ASN A 332 8.56 2.07 29.69
C ASN A 332 9.77 2.61 28.90
N LEU A 333 10.91 1.91 28.88
CA LEU A 333 12.02 2.27 28.00
C LEU A 333 11.62 2.18 26.52
N LEU A 334 10.87 1.14 26.11
CA LEU A 334 10.32 1.05 24.76
C LEU A 334 9.38 2.23 24.45
N CYS A 335 8.43 2.54 25.32
CA CYS A 335 7.51 3.68 25.13
C CYS A 335 8.27 5.02 25.05
N ALA A 336 9.24 5.25 25.94
CA ALA A 336 10.07 6.44 25.92
C ALA A 336 10.92 6.53 24.64
N TYR A 337 11.49 5.40 24.21
CA TYR A 337 12.26 5.29 22.97
C TYR A 337 11.39 5.66 21.75
N LEU A 338 10.19 5.08 21.64
CA LEU A 338 9.28 5.35 20.53
C LEU A 338 8.87 6.82 20.45
N LEU A 339 8.56 7.44 21.59
CA LEU A 339 8.33 8.88 21.65
C LEU A 339 9.58 9.66 21.21
N ALA A 340 10.74 9.37 21.78
CA ALA A 340 11.98 10.08 21.49
C ALA A 340 12.35 10.03 20.00
N VAL A 341 12.23 8.87 19.34
CA VAL A 341 12.50 8.72 17.90
C VAL A 341 11.56 9.59 17.07
N ASN A 342 10.27 9.61 17.36
CA ASN A 342 9.30 10.40 16.60
C ASN A 342 9.40 11.92 16.88
N LEU A 343 10.03 12.30 18.00
CA LEU A 343 10.39 13.69 18.30
C LEU A 343 11.70 14.13 17.62
N ALA A 344 12.64 13.19 17.48
CA ALA A 344 13.95 13.43 16.87
C ALA A 344 13.88 13.62 15.35
N PHE A 345 12.98 12.91 14.67
CA PHE A 345 12.78 12.97 13.22
C PHE A 345 11.50 13.70 12.86
N SER A 346 11.34 14.13 11.61
CA SER A 346 10.01 14.56 11.17
C SER A 346 9.06 13.37 11.23
N SER A 347 7.83 13.59 11.69
CA SER A 347 6.85 12.53 11.84
C SER A 347 5.61 12.87 11.06
N GLU A 348 5.01 11.86 10.46
CA GLU A 348 3.62 11.92 10.05
C GLU A 348 2.73 11.49 11.20
N GLU A 349 1.51 12.03 11.23
CA GLU A 349 0.51 11.64 12.23
C GLU A 349 0.26 10.12 12.20
N ARG A 350 0.30 9.50 11.01
CA ARG A 350 0.13 8.05 10.85
C ARG A 350 1.16 7.23 11.62
N TYR A 351 2.35 7.75 11.95
CA TYR A 351 3.34 7.00 12.73
C TYR A 351 2.99 6.90 14.21
N LEU A 352 2.28 7.90 14.75
CA LEU A 352 1.78 7.87 16.12
C LEU A 352 0.68 6.82 16.32
N THR A 353 0.00 6.43 15.25
CA THR A 353 -1.15 5.52 15.32
C THR A 353 -0.77 4.14 15.85
N ALA A 354 0.45 3.65 15.59
CA ALA A 354 0.96 2.41 16.17
C ALA A 354 1.52 2.58 17.61
N ILE A 355 1.87 3.81 18.00
CA ILE A 355 2.58 4.12 19.25
C ILE A 355 1.61 4.47 20.37
N LEU A 356 0.66 5.37 20.12
CA LEU A 356 -0.32 5.83 21.10
C LEU A 356 -1.15 4.70 21.72
N PRO A 357 -1.64 3.68 20.96
CA PRO A 357 -2.35 2.56 21.56
C PRO A 357 -1.46 1.79 22.52
N LEU A 358 -0.17 1.59 22.18
CA LEU A 358 0.77 0.91 23.05
C LEU A 358 1.04 1.69 24.34
N LEU A 359 1.16 3.03 24.26
CA LEU A 359 1.24 3.89 25.45
C LEU A 359 -0.03 3.79 26.31
N ALA A 360 -1.20 3.77 25.69
CA ALA A 360 -2.47 3.61 26.38
C ALA A 360 -2.53 2.27 27.13
N ALA A 361 -2.11 1.20 26.48
CA ALA A 361 -2.07 -0.14 27.06
C ALA A 361 -1.09 -0.23 28.23
N ALA A 362 0.13 0.31 28.07
CA ALA A 362 1.13 0.37 29.14
C ALA A 362 0.65 1.24 30.32
N GLY A 363 0.05 2.40 30.05
CA GLY A 363 -0.53 3.28 31.05
C GLY A 363 -1.67 2.61 31.81
N ALA A 364 -2.59 1.93 31.11
CA ALA A 364 -3.73 1.25 31.72
C ALA A 364 -3.27 0.12 32.65
N ALA A 365 -2.31 -0.70 32.19
CA ALA A 365 -1.71 -1.73 33.03
C ALA A 365 -0.98 -1.15 34.25
N GLY A 366 -0.24 -0.04 34.06
CA GLY A 366 0.49 0.65 35.12
C GLY A 366 -0.42 1.22 36.21
N PHE A 367 -1.52 1.89 35.84
CA PHE A 367 -2.46 2.43 36.82
C PHE A 367 -3.14 1.35 37.65
N LEU A 368 -3.50 0.22 37.04
CA LEU A 368 -4.08 -0.91 37.76
C LEU A 368 -3.07 -1.54 38.73
N SER A 369 -1.78 -1.53 38.40
CA SER A 369 -0.70 -1.97 39.29
C SER A 369 -0.53 -1.09 40.53
N LEU A 370 -0.79 0.22 40.42
CA LEU A 370 -0.77 1.14 41.56
C LEU A 370 -1.99 0.98 42.48
N GLY A 371 -3.09 0.41 41.97
CA GLY A 371 -4.38 0.30 42.66
C GLY A 371 -4.64 -1.06 43.29
N ALA A 372 -4.18 -2.15 42.66
CA ALA A 372 -4.45 -3.53 43.06
C ALA A 372 -3.15 -4.29 43.32
N GLY A 373 -3.11 -5.09 44.40
CA GLY A 373 -2.04 -6.07 44.58
C GLY A 373 -2.08 -7.05 43.40
N GLY A 374 -0.98 -7.15 42.64
CA GLY A 374 -0.93 -7.93 41.42
C GLY A 374 -1.34 -9.40 41.67
N GLY A 375 -2.41 -9.83 41.02
CA GLY A 375 -2.79 -11.25 41.01
C GLY A 375 -1.81 -12.06 40.17
N ASP A 376 -1.55 -13.32 40.56
CA ASP A 376 -0.69 -14.23 39.80
C ASP A 376 -1.39 -14.70 38.51
N ALA A 377 -1.29 -13.87 37.47
CA ALA A 377 -1.74 -14.19 36.11
C ALA A 377 -0.58 -14.19 35.09
N ARG A 378 0.67 -14.14 35.56
CA ARG A 378 1.84 -14.08 34.66
C ARG A 378 1.94 -15.32 33.79
N GLY A 379 1.65 -16.50 34.33
CA GLY A 379 1.63 -17.75 33.57
C GLY A 379 0.56 -17.76 32.45
N GLU A 380 -0.60 -17.14 32.70
CA GLU A 380 -1.64 -16.96 31.68
C GLU A 380 -1.19 -15.95 30.62
N GLY A 381 -0.54 -14.86 31.04
CA GLY A 381 0.10 -13.90 30.15
C GLY A 381 1.08 -14.59 29.20
N VAL A 382 2.00 -15.41 29.71
CA VAL A 382 2.96 -16.18 28.88
C VAL A 382 2.26 -17.10 27.90
N LEU A 383 1.21 -17.81 28.33
CA LEU A 383 0.45 -18.71 27.46
C LEU A 383 -0.20 -17.94 26.30
N VAL A 384 -0.86 -16.81 26.59
CA VAL A 384 -1.50 -15.99 25.55
C VAL A 384 -0.47 -15.31 24.66
N PHE A 385 0.68 -14.88 25.20
CA PHE A 385 1.79 -14.36 24.40
C PHE A 385 2.29 -15.41 23.41
N ALA A 386 2.55 -16.64 23.88
CA ALA A 386 2.99 -17.73 23.02
C ALA A 386 1.98 -17.97 21.90
N GLY A 387 0.68 -18.07 22.22
CA GLY A 387 -0.39 -18.22 21.24
C GLY A 387 -0.46 -17.08 20.21
N ALA A 388 -0.40 -15.83 20.68
CA ALA A 388 -0.42 -14.64 19.81
C ALA A 388 0.83 -14.51 18.94
N ALA A 389 1.98 -15.03 19.41
CA ALA A 389 3.24 -14.98 18.70
C ALA A 389 3.43 -16.11 17.68
N VAL A 390 2.67 -17.23 17.74
CA VAL A 390 2.84 -18.37 16.82
C VAL A 390 2.75 -17.94 15.36
N LEU A 391 1.66 -17.27 14.97
CA LEU A 391 1.45 -16.91 13.58
C LEU A 391 2.47 -15.87 13.09
N PRO A 392 2.72 -14.75 13.80
CA PRO A 392 3.81 -13.83 13.43
C PRO A 392 5.19 -14.49 13.36
N ALA A 393 5.51 -15.41 14.28
CA ALA A 393 6.79 -16.13 14.26
C ALA A 393 6.90 -17.07 13.05
N ALA A 394 5.82 -17.82 12.74
CA ALA A 394 5.76 -18.66 11.55
C ALA A 394 5.91 -17.84 10.27
N LEU A 395 5.27 -16.66 10.22
CA LEU A 395 5.40 -15.73 9.10
C LEU A 395 6.83 -15.19 8.96
N VAL A 396 7.51 -14.88 10.06
CA VAL A 396 8.92 -14.44 10.06
C VAL A 396 9.82 -15.55 9.54
N VAL A 397 9.65 -16.78 10.01
CA VAL A 397 10.40 -17.94 9.51
C VAL A 397 10.15 -18.15 8.02
N PHE A 398 8.90 -18.06 7.59
CA PHE A 398 8.53 -18.17 6.17
C PHE A 398 9.16 -17.04 5.34
N CYS A 399 9.10 -15.79 5.81
CA CYS A 399 9.74 -14.64 5.16
C CYS A 399 11.26 -14.82 5.03
N MET A 400 11.94 -15.25 6.10
CA MET A 400 13.37 -15.55 6.07
C MET A 400 13.68 -16.70 5.10
N ALA A 401 12.87 -17.76 5.07
CA ALA A 401 13.04 -18.87 4.13
C ALA A 401 12.92 -18.39 2.68
N LEU A 402 11.98 -17.48 2.38
CA LEU A 402 11.87 -16.87 1.06
C LEU A 402 13.10 -16.02 0.71
N LEU A 403 13.59 -15.19 1.63
CA LEU A 403 14.79 -14.37 1.41
C LEU A 403 16.06 -15.23 1.19
N ILE A 404 16.25 -16.29 1.99
CA ILE A 404 17.38 -17.21 1.88
C ILE A 404 17.34 -18.00 0.58
N ARG A 405 16.14 -18.42 0.14
CA ARG A 405 15.97 -19.18 -1.11
C ARG A 405 16.36 -18.36 -2.35
N HIS A 406 16.38 -17.03 -2.25
CA HIS A 406 16.56 -16.13 -3.38
C HIS A 406 17.64 -15.07 -3.14
N PRO A 407 18.92 -15.44 -2.98
CA PRO A 407 19.98 -14.46 -2.89
C PRO A 407 20.12 -13.73 -4.24
N GLY A 408 19.68 -12.47 -4.28
CA GLY A 408 19.90 -11.57 -5.41
C GLY A 408 18.82 -11.57 -6.50
N ALA A 409 19.06 -10.72 -7.49
CA ALA A 409 18.15 -10.47 -8.60
C ALA A 409 18.27 -11.54 -9.68
N ALA A 410 17.16 -12.23 -10.00
CA ALA A 410 17.10 -13.02 -11.22
C ALA A 410 17.29 -12.08 -12.43
N PRO A 411 18.14 -12.41 -13.41
CA PRO A 411 18.29 -11.63 -14.64
C PRO A 411 16.93 -11.31 -15.28
N GLY A 412 16.79 -10.13 -15.88
CA GLY A 412 15.50 -9.67 -16.46
C GLY A 412 14.86 -10.65 -17.46
N HIS A 413 15.67 -11.39 -18.21
CA HIS A 413 15.18 -12.42 -19.14
C HIS A 413 14.61 -13.65 -18.42
N GLU A 414 15.15 -14.04 -17.27
CA GLU A 414 14.59 -15.11 -16.44
C GLU A 414 13.29 -14.68 -15.76
N LYS A 415 13.13 -13.38 -15.48
CA LYS A 415 11.92 -12.83 -14.86
C LYS A 415 10.68 -13.06 -15.71
N ALA A 416 10.78 -12.86 -17.04
CA ALA A 416 9.66 -13.11 -17.95
C ALA A 416 9.25 -14.60 -17.93
N ALA A 417 10.21 -15.51 -18.09
CA ALA A 417 9.95 -16.95 -18.06
C ALA A 417 9.44 -17.43 -16.69
N ALA A 418 9.98 -16.90 -15.59
CA ALA A 418 9.52 -17.20 -14.24
C ALA A 418 8.08 -16.71 -14.03
N LEU A 419 7.75 -15.51 -14.52
CA LEU A 419 6.40 -14.97 -14.43
C LEU A 419 5.41 -15.78 -15.26
N GLU A 420 5.78 -16.20 -16.47
CA GLU A 420 4.93 -17.08 -17.28
C GLU A 420 4.65 -18.42 -16.58
N ARG A 421 5.68 -19.04 -15.97
CA ARG A 421 5.49 -20.25 -15.14
C ARG A 421 4.57 -19.99 -13.96
N ALA A 422 4.74 -18.86 -13.26
CA ALA A 422 3.89 -18.50 -12.13
C ALA A 422 2.43 -18.27 -12.56
N VAL A 423 2.21 -17.56 -13.67
CA VAL A 423 0.88 -17.33 -14.27
C VAL A 423 0.22 -18.64 -14.70
N ALA A 424 0.99 -19.59 -15.24
CA ALA A 424 0.50 -20.92 -15.58
C ALA A 424 0.13 -21.74 -14.35
N ALA A 425 0.95 -21.68 -13.29
CA ALA A 425 0.72 -22.39 -12.03
C ALA A 425 -0.45 -21.81 -11.22
N ALA A 426 -0.70 -20.50 -11.31
CA ALA A 426 -1.74 -19.82 -10.53
C ALA A 426 -2.52 -18.79 -11.39
N PRO A 427 -3.33 -19.26 -12.36
CA PRO A 427 -3.98 -18.39 -13.33
C PRO A 427 -5.05 -17.46 -12.74
N GLY A 428 -5.55 -17.76 -11.53
CA GLY A 428 -6.60 -17.01 -10.82
C GLY A 428 -6.09 -15.90 -9.90
N ILE A 429 -4.78 -15.60 -9.92
CA ILE A 429 -4.19 -14.50 -9.15
C ILE A 429 -4.09 -13.25 -10.04
N SER A 430 -4.85 -12.21 -9.70
CA SER A 430 -4.93 -10.95 -10.47
C SER A 430 -3.56 -10.29 -10.65
N TRP A 431 -2.75 -10.26 -9.60
CA TRP A 431 -1.42 -9.64 -9.60
C TRP A 431 -0.45 -10.29 -10.60
N LEU A 432 -0.46 -11.62 -10.74
CA LEU A 432 0.41 -12.31 -11.71
C LEU A 432 0.04 -11.91 -13.14
N ARG A 433 -1.26 -11.83 -13.41
CA ARG A 433 -1.79 -11.35 -14.70
C ARG A 433 -1.45 -9.89 -14.95
N TRP A 434 -1.54 -9.06 -13.91
CA TRP A 434 -1.16 -7.64 -13.97
C TRP A 434 0.32 -7.46 -14.29
N GLU A 435 1.22 -8.11 -13.54
CA GLU A 435 2.66 -8.05 -13.81
C GLU A 435 3.01 -8.60 -15.19
N SER A 436 2.34 -9.68 -15.64
CA SER A 436 2.55 -10.23 -16.99
C SER A 436 2.14 -9.22 -18.06
N GLY A 437 0.99 -8.58 -17.86
CA GLY A 437 0.52 -7.48 -18.68
C GLY A 437 1.49 -6.28 -18.70
N ARG A 438 2.08 -5.92 -17.55
CA ARG A 438 3.08 -4.85 -17.45
C ARG A 438 4.39 -5.19 -18.16
N LEU A 439 4.91 -6.41 -18.01
CA LEU A 439 6.09 -6.83 -18.77
C LEU A 439 5.83 -6.76 -20.28
N LYS A 440 4.64 -7.17 -20.73
CA LYS A 440 4.22 -7.04 -22.14
C LYS A 440 4.09 -5.59 -22.59
N LEU A 441 3.57 -4.69 -21.74
CA LEU A 441 3.55 -3.25 -22.00
C LEU A 441 4.96 -2.71 -22.23
N LEU A 442 5.87 -3.03 -21.31
CA LEU A 442 7.27 -2.59 -21.37
C LEU A 442 8.00 -3.15 -22.60
N ALA A 443 7.67 -4.37 -23.02
CA ALA A 443 8.21 -5.01 -24.22
C ALA A 443 7.54 -4.54 -25.54
N GLY A 444 6.52 -3.69 -25.49
CA GLY A 444 5.79 -3.23 -26.68
C GLY A 444 4.76 -4.21 -27.26
N ASP A 445 4.49 -5.33 -26.58
CA ASP A 445 3.40 -6.27 -26.90
C ASP A 445 2.06 -5.74 -26.35
N TYR A 446 1.56 -4.65 -26.96
CA TYR A 446 0.35 -3.97 -26.48
C TYR A 446 -0.93 -4.82 -26.57
N SER A 447 -1.03 -5.69 -27.58
CA SER A 447 -2.16 -6.62 -27.70
C SER A 447 -2.14 -7.69 -26.61
N GLY A 448 -0.98 -8.32 -26.36
CA GLY A 448 -0.84 -9.28 -25.28
C GLY A 448 -1.03 -8.63 -23.91
N ALA A 449 -0.48 -7.43 -23.70
CA ALA A 449 -0.68 -6.65 -22.49
C ALA A 449 -2.16 -6.40 -22.22
N TYR A 450 -2.89 -5.90 -23.22
CA TYR A 450 -4.33 -5.65 -23.10
C TYR A 450 -5.10 -6.91 -22.69
N ARG A 451 -4.79 -8.07 -23.27
CA ARG A 451 -5.43 -9.34 -22.90
C ARG A 451 -5.14 -9.76 -21.46
N GLU A 452 -3.89 -9.71 -21.02
CA GLU A 452 -3.51 -10.12 -19.65
C GLU A 452 -4.05 -9.15 -18.60
N LEU A 453 -3.98 -7.84 -18.86
CA LEU A 453 -4.56 -6.81 -17.99
C LEU A 453 -6.09 -6.90 -17.94
N GLY A 454 -6.75 -7.27 -19.04
CA GLY A 454 -8.19 -7.52 -19.07
C GLY A 454 -8.59 -8.68 -18.17
N LYS A 455 -7.84 -9.79 -18.18
CA LYS A 455 -8.02 -10.90 -17.24
C LYS A 455 -7.77 -10.48 -15.80
N ALA A 456 -6.71 -9.69 -15.56
CA ALA A 456 -6.40 -9.16 -14.24
C ALA A 456 -7.54 -8.28 -13.69
N ALA A 457 -8.12 -7.43 -14.54
CA ALA A 457 -9.22 -6.53 -14.19
C ALA A 457 -10.51 -7.30 -13.87
N VAL A 458 -10.74 -8.45 -14.51
CA VAL A 458 -11.85 -9.35 -14.15
C VAL A 458 -11.65 -9.98 -12.77
N LEU A 459 -10.43 -10.40 -12.46
CA LEU A 459 -10.12 -11.03 -11.16
C LEU A 459 -10.12 -10.02 -9.99
N ALA A 460 -9.79 -8.75 -10.27
CA ALA A 460 -9.78 -7.66 -9.29
C ALA A 460 -10.47 -6.40 -9.86
N PRO A 461 -11.81 -6.39 -9.98
CA PRO A 461 -12.56 -5.32 -10.64
C PRO A 461 -12.53 -3.99 -9.90
N HIS A 462 -12.03 -3.94 -8.67
CA HIS A 462 -11.88 -2.71 -7.89
C HIS A 462 -10.46 -2.13 -7.92
N ASP A 463 -9.49 -2.86 -8.47
CA ASP A 463 -8.10 -2.41 -8.51
C ASP A 463 -7.92 -1.34 -9.59
N ILE A 464 -7.71 -0.10 -9.15
CA ILE A 464 -7.57 1.03 -10.06
C ILE A 464 -6.28 0.96 -10.90
N TYR A 465 -5.20 0.39 -10.38
CA TYR A 465 -3.90 0.34 -11.08
C TYR A 465 -3.94 -0.62 -12.26
N ILE A 466 -4.59 -1.77 -12.07
CA ILE A 466 -4.84 -2.71 -13.16
C ILE A 466 -5.63 -2.02 -14.27
N LYS A 467 -6.67 -1.24 -13.91
CA LYS A 467 -7.46 -0.48 -14.88
C LYS A 467 -6.65 0.61 -15.57
N THR A 468 -5.82 1.36 -14.85
CA THR A 468 -4.93 2.39 -15.42
C THR A 468 -3.99 1.78 -16.45
N ASP A 469 -3.31 0.69 -16.10
CA ASP A 469 -2.38 0.02 -17.01
C ASP A 469 -3.13 -0.64 -18.18
N LEU A 470 -4.32 -1.20 -17.96
CA LEU A 470 -5.19 -1.72 -19.02
C LEU A 470 -5.58 -0.63 -20.03
N ALA A 471 -5.91 0.57 -19.54
CA ALA A 471 -6.22 1.71 -20.40
C ALA A 471 -5.00 2.21 -21.17
N ALA A 472 -3.81 2.20 -20.56
CA ALA A 472 -2.57 2.47 -21.27
C ALA A 472 -2.34 1.43 -22.39
N ALA A 473 -2.53 0.14 -22.10
CA ALA A 473 -2.42 -0.93 -23.10
C ALA A 473 -3.43 -0.77 -24.23
N ALA A 474 -4.69 -0.42 -23.91
CA ALA A 474 -5.74 -0.19 -24.90
C ALA A 474 -5.41 0.98 -25.83
N LEU A 475 -4.90 2.09 -25.27
CA LEU A 475 -4.47 3.25 -26.03
C LEU A 475 -3.35 2.88 -27.01
N LEU A 476 -2.29 2.24 -26.50
CA LEU A 476 -1.11 1.91 -27.29
C LEU A 476 -1.39 0.84 -28.35
N LYS A 477 -2.20 -0.18 -28.01
CA LYS A 477 -2.71 -1.20 -28.94
C LYS A 477 -3.48 -0.55 -30.10
N ASN A 478 -4.44 0.31 -29.78
CA ASN A 478 -5.29 0.93 -30.79
C ASN A 478 -4.51 1.94 -31.65
N ARG A 479 -3.58 2.69 -31.05
CA ARG A 479 -2.69 3.59 -31.79
C ARG A 479 -1.82 2.83 -32.79
N LYS A 480 -1.22 1.70 -32.40
CA LYS A 480 -0.48 0.81 -33.31
C LYS A 480 -1.32 0.38 -34.53
N LYS A 481 -2.64 0.26 -34.34
CA LYS A 481 -3.60 -0.10 -35.39
C LYS A 481 -4.23 1.12 -36.10
N GLY A 482 -3.69 2.33 -35.93
CA GLY A 482 -4.20 3.56 -36.55
C GLY A 482 -5.56 4.04 -36.00
N ARG A 483 -5.95 3.62 -34.79
CA ARG A 483 -7.28 3.86 -34.20
C ARG A 483 -7.22 4.52 -32.81
N PRO A 484 -6.50 5.64 -32.61
CA PRO A 484 -6.22 6.20 -31.28
C PRO A 484 -7.49 6.52 -30.45
N SER A 485 -8.63 6.80 -31.10
CA SER A 485 -9.90 7.06 -30.40
C SER A 485 -10.46 5.86 -29.63
N GLY A 486 -10.11 4.62 -29.98
CA GLY A 486 -10.64 3.42 -29.32
C GLY A 486 -10.14 3.24 -27.88
N GLY A 487 -8.95 3.73 -27.54
CA GLY A 487 -8.43 3.70 -26.16
C GLY A 487 -9.03 4.78 -25.26
N ALA A 488 -9.51 5.87 -25.87
CA ALA A 488 -10.06 7.05 -25.19
C ALA A 488 -11.27 6.74 -24.32
N ASP A 489 -12.14 5.89 -24.85
CA ASP A 489 -13.39 5.53 -24.19
C ASP A 489 -13.12 4.73 -22.92
N LEU A 490 -12.12 3.85 -22.96
CA LEU A 490 -11.73 3.09 -21.78
C LEU A 490 -11.14 4.01 -20.72
N ILE A 491 -10.21 4.91 -21.07
CA ILE A 491 -9.67 5.94 -20.16
C ILE A 491 -10.80 6.74 -19.51
N THR A 492 -11.80 7.14 -20.30
CA THR A 492 -12.95 7.94 -19.82
C THR A 492 -13.89 7.11 -18.93
N ARG A 493 -14.02 5.80 -19.17
CA ARG A 493 -14.82 4.89 -18.35
C ARG A 493 -14.14 4.53 -17.03
N ILE A 494 -12.82 4.35 -17.03
CA ILE A 494 -12.06 4.02 -15.81
C ILE A 494 -11.76 5.24 -14.93
N THR A 495 -11.87 6.45 -15.49
CA THR A 495 -11.68 7.71 -14.78
C THR A 495 -13.08 8.29 -14.51
N PRO A 496 -13.74 7.93 -13.39
CA PRO A 496 -15.10 8.39 -13.11
C PRO A 496 -15.22 9.92 -13.18
N ARG A 497 -16.43 10.40 -13.46
CA ARG A 497 -16.73 11.84 -13.50
C ARG A 497 -16.67 12.41 -12.08
N GLU A 498 -16.20 13.64 -11.94
CA GLU A 498 -16.04 14.36 -10.65
C GLU A 498 -17.31 14.40 -9.79
N THR A 499 -18.49 14.19 -10.37
CA THR A 499 -19.78 14.22 -9.68
C THR A 499 -20.11 12.93 -8.93
N GLU A 500 -19.45 11.83 -9.26
CA GLU A 500 -19.46 10.63 -8.43
C GLU A 500 -18.38 10.83 -7.37
N TRP A 501 -18.75 10.76 -6.10
CA TRP A 501 -17.84 10.82 -4.94
C TRP A 501 -16.85 9.63 -4.88
N ASN A 502 -16.40 9.11 -6.03
CA ASN A 502 -15.33 8.14 -6.12
C ASN A 502 -14.02 8.86 -5.83
N LYS A 503 -13.60 8.76 -4.56
CA LYS A 503 -12.27 9.07 -4.03
C LYS A 503 -11.15 8.21 -4.66
N ASP A 504 -11.44 7.46 -5.73
CA ASP A 504 -10.61 6.40 -6.31
C ASP A 504 -9.76 6.87 -7.50
N VAL A 505 -9.82 8.15 -7.88
CA VAL A 505 -9.01 8.65 -9.00
C VAL A 505 -7.61 8.99 -8.50
N THR A 506 -6.60 8.30 -9.01
CA THR A 506 -5.20 8.60 -8.68
C THR A 506 -4.66 9.70 -9.59
N GLY A 507 -3.64 10.43 -9.14
CA GLY A 507 -2.88 11.35 -10.01
C GLY A 507 -2.38 10.66 -11.29
N LYS A 508 -2.07 9.35 -11.24
CA LYS A 508 -1.67 8.53 -12.39
C LYS A 508 -2.77 8.48 -13.47
N ASN A 509 -4.04 8.38 -13.10
CA ASN A 509 -5.17 8.36 -14.04
C ASN A 509 -5.30 9.69 -14.80
N TYR A 510 -5.21 10.80 -14.07
CA TYR A 510 -5.27 12.13 -14.66
C TYR A 510 -4.07 12.41 -15.56
N ILE A 511 -2.87 11.92 -15.21
CA ILE A 511 -1.69 11.98 -16.08
C ILE A 511 -1.92 11.17 -17.36
N LEU A 512 -2.43 9.94 -17.26
CA LEU A 512 -2.74 9.11 -18.43
C LEU A 512 -3.78 9.80 -19.35
N ARG A 513 -4.81 10.42 -18.76
CA ARG A 513 -5.80 11.22 -19.49
C ARG A 513 -5.17 12.45 -20.16
N ALA A 514 -4.22 13.11 -19.50
CA ALA A 514 -3.47 14.23 -20.07
C ALA A 514 -2.60 13.79 -21.26
N LEU A 515 -1.86 12.69 -21.12
CA LEU A 515 -1.05 12.10 -22.20
C LEU A 515 -1.91 11.75 -23.42
N TYR A 516 -3.06 11.12 -23.20
CA TYR A 516 -4.01 10.84 -24.26
C TYR A 516 -4.54 12.11 -24.94
N ALA A 517 -4.93 13.12 -24.15
CA ALA A 517 -5.43 14.37 -24.70
C ALA A 517 -4.36 15.11 -25.52
N LEU A 518 -3.09 15.07 -25.10
CA LEU A 518 -1.95 15.58 -25.90
C LEU A 518 -1.79 14.81 -27.21
N ASP A 519 -1.81 13.47 -27.13
CA ASP A 519 -1.70 12.59 -28.30
C ASP A 519 -2.82 12.82 -29.33
N ALA A 520 -4.01 13.20 -28.86
CA ALA A 520 -5.16 13.57 -29.68
C ALA A 520 -5.20 15.05 -30.12
N GLY A 521 -4.15 15.84 -29.82
CA GLY A 521 -4.09 17.27 -30.14
C GLY A 521 -5.02 18.16 -29.30
N LYS A 522 -5.62 17.63 -28.22
CA LYS A 522 -6.58 18.31 -27.33
C LYS A 522 -5.89 18.96 -26.13
N ARG A 523 -4.98 19.90 -26.39
CA ARG A 523 -4.18 20.57 -25.35
C ARG A 523 -4.98 21.16 -24.17
N PRO A 524 -6.15 21.81 -24.37
CA PRO A 524 -6.94 22.33 -23.23
C PRO A 524 -7.44 21.23 -22.28
N LEU A 525 -7.83 20.07 -22.82
CA LEU A 525 -8.27 18.92 -22.03
C LEU A 525 -7.10 18.29 -21.27
N ALA A 526 -5.92 18.25 -21.90
CA ALA A 526 -4.69 17.80 -21.24
C ALA A 526 -4.33 18.70 -20.05
N ALA A 527 -4.40 20.02 -20.24
CA ALA A 527 -4.17 21.01 -19.19
C ALA A 527 -5.17 20.86 -18.02
N ALA A 528 -6.46 20.67 -18.33
CA ALA A 528 -7.48 20.42 -17.32
C ALA A 528 -7.19 19.13 -16.53
N SER A 529 -6.82 18.05 -17.21
CA SER A 529 -6.49 16.78 -16.56
C SER A 529 -5.23 16.90 -15.69
N MET A 530 -4.20 17.60 -16.15
CA MET A 530 -2.99 17.82 -15.34
C MET A 530 -3.28 18.63 -14.07
N ARG A 531 -4.14 19.67 -14.15
CA ARG A 531 -4.57 20.40 -12.94
C ARG A 531 -5.28 19.49 -11.93
N LEU A 532 -6.09 18.54 -12.39
CA LEU A 532 -6.72 17.54 -11.51
C LEU A 532 -5.69 16.57 -10.92
N ALA A 533 -4.67 16.17 -11.68
CA ALA A 533 -3.57 15.35 -11.17
C ALA A 533 -2.82 16.07 -10.02
N LEU A 534 -2.55 17.37 -10.20
CA LEU A 534 -1.92 18.22 -9.19
C LEU A 534 -2.83 18.41 -7.98
N ALA A 535 -4.11 18.71 -8.19
CA ALA A 535 -5.08 18.87 -7.12
C ALA A 535 -5.25 17.58 -6.28
N GLU A 536 -5.27 16.42 -6.93
CA GLU A 536 -5.34 15.13 -6.23
C GLU A 536 -4.07 14.84 -5.42
N ARG A 537 -2.91 15.16 -5.99
CA ARG A 537 -1.64 15.08 -5.27
C ARG A 537 -1.61 16.03 -4.07
N ASP A 538 -2.15 17.24 -4.19
CA ASP A 538 -2.25 18.19 -3.08
C ASP A 538 -3.14 17.68 -1.93
N LYS A 539 -4.11 16.80 -2.21
CA LYS A 539 -4.91 16.09 -1.18
C LYS A 539 -4.13 14.95 -0.51
N GLY A 540 -3.25 14.27 -1.24
CA GLY A 540 -2.46 13.15 -0.75
C GLY A 540 -1.34 13.54 0.22
N ILE A 541 -1.02 14.83 0.32
CA ILE A 541 -0.06 15.34 1.28
C ILE A 541 -0.81 15.61 2.59
N TYR A 542 -0.84 14.59 3.45
CA TYR A 542 -1.58 14.56 4.70
C TYR A 542 -1.03 15.53 5.77
N PHE A 543 -1.29 16.83 5.62
CA PHE A 543 -1.18 17.81 6.69
C PHE A 543 -2.55 18.03 7.34
N LYS A 544 -3.02 17.09 8.18
CA LYS A 544 -4.30 17.27 8.90
C LYS A 544 -4.27 18.44 9.89
N ARG A 545 -3.08 18.81 10.38
CA ARG A 545 -2.87 20.02 11.17
C ARG A 545 -1.95 20.97 10.41
N SER A 546 -2.49 22.13 10.07
CA SER A 546 -1.77 23.29 9.53
C SER A 546 -0.89 23.93 10.60
N GLY A 547 0.23 23.27 10.95
CA GLY A 547 1.19 23.84 11.90
C GLY A 547 1.85 25.11 11.37
N ASP A 548 2.08 25.17 10.05
CA ASP A 548 2.61 26.34 9.34
C ASP A 548 2.22 26.25 7.85
N ALA A 549 1.12 26.91 7.46
CA ALA A 549 0.64 26.91 6.09
C ALA A 549 1.68 27.41 5.07
N SER A 550 2.64 28.23 5.52
CA SER A 550 3.73 28.72 4.67
C SER A 550 4.78 27.63 4.40
N GLU A 551 5.11 26.82 5.42
CA GLU A 551 6.00 25.67 5.30
C GLU A 551 5.38 24.59 4.43
N GLU A 552 4.09 24.29 4.64
CA GLU A 552 3.35 23.36 3.81
C GLU A 552 3.32 23.78 2.34
N LYS A 553 3.03 25.05 2.06
CA LYS A 553 3.07 25.60 0.69
C LYS A 553 4.48 25.51 0.08
N SER A 554 5.52 25.77 0.88
CA SER A 554 6.92 25.63 0.42
C SER A 554 7.30 24.18 0.12
N LEU A 555 6.78 23.20 0.87
CA LEU A 555 7.00 21.79 0.59
C LEU A 555 6.21 21.38 -0.66
N LYS A 556 4.93 21.76 -0.74
CA LYS A 556 4.06 21.46 -1.89
C LYS A 556 4.64 21.94 -3.22
N THR A 557 5.30 23.10 -3.25
CA THR A 557 5.94 23.67 -4.45
C THR A 557 7.24 22.98 -4.85
N ARG A 558 7.89 22.22 -3.95
CA ARG A 558 9.17 21.51 -4.22
C ARG A 558 8.99 20.01 -4.41
N ASP A 559 7.79 19.50 -4.22
CA ASP A 559 7.48 18.10 -4.39
C ASP A 559 7.31 17.77 -5.87
N THR A 560 8.27 16.99 -6.33
CA THR A 560 8.40 16.49 -7.68
C THR A 560 7.87 15.07 -7.81
N MET A 561 7.18 14.49 -6.83
CA MET A 561 6.78 13.07 -6.84
C MET A 561 6.01 12.65 -8.10
N LEU A 562 5.13 13.52 -8.62
CA LEU A 562 4.44 13.26 -9.89
C LEU A 562 5.42 13.18 -11.07
N LEU A 563 6.46 14.03 -11.08
CA LEU A 563 7.49 14.10 -12.12
C LEU A 563 8.58 13.04 -11.98
N ASP A 564 8.96 12.66 -10.75
CA ASP A 564 10.10 11.79 -10.51
C ASP A 564 9.69 10.32 -10.47
N ARG A 565 8.41 10.04 -10.20
CA ARG A 565 7.91 8.68 -10.01
C ARG A 565 6.80 8.33 -10.96
N THR A 566 5.66 9.02 -10.86
CA THR A 566 4.45 8.62 -11.59
C THR A 566 4.58 8.82 -13.10
N PHE A 567 5.18 9.94 -13.50
CA PHE A 567 5.33 10.31 -14.89
C PHE A 567 6.36 9.43 -15.64
N PRO A 568 7.58 9.20 -15.13
CA PRO A 568 8.53 8.26 -15.74
C PRO A 568 7.95 6.86 -15.83
N GLU A 569 7.30 6.36 -14.77
CA GLU A 569 6.67 5.04 -14.77
C GLU A 569 5.65 4.90 -15.92
N LEU A 570 4.75 5.87 -16.11
CA LEU A 570 3.79 5.83 -17.21
C LEU A 570 4.44 5.95 -18.58
N LEU A 571 5.42 6.85 -18.73
CA LEU A 571 6.11 7.06 -20.00
C LEU A 571 6.87 5.83 -20.47
N THR A 572 7.33 4.97 -19.55
CA THR A 572 8.05 3.73 -19.91
C THR A 572 7.26 2.80 -20.82
N TYR A 573 5.92 2.89 -20.79
CA TYR A 573 5.04 2.09 -21.64
C TYR A 573 4.98 2.59 -23.09
N PHE A 574 5.28 3.88 -23.33
CA PHE A 574 5.16 4.51 -24.63
C PHE A 574 6.40 4.20 -25.51
N PRO A 575 6.26 4.12 -26.84
CA PRO A 575 7.40 4.12 -27.77
C PRO A 575 8.23 5.40 -27.63
N THR A 576 9.52 5.32 -27.91
CA THR A 576 10.49 6.43 -27.76
C THR A 576 10.03 7.68 -28.52
N GLU A 577 9.44 7.52 -29.71
CA GLU A 577 8.94 8.61 -30.54
C GLU A 577 7.83 9.40 -29.81
N LEU A 578 6.90 8.67 -29.15
CA LEU A 578 5.83 9.31 -28.38
C LEU A 578 6.35 9.91 -27.09
N GLN A 579 7.32 9.28 -26.44
CA GLN A 579 7.96 9.86 -25.27
C GLN A 579 8.58 11.22 -25.62
N ASN A 580 9.33 11.30 -26.71
CA ASN A 580 9.96 12.53 -27.19
C ASN A 580 8.94 13.61 -27.58
N SER A 581 7.78 13.24 -28.13
CA SER A 581 6.74 14.22 -28.48
C SER A 581 5.88 14.66 -27.29
N LEU A 582 5.52 13.74 -26.39
CA LEU A 582 4.59 14.00 -25.30
C LEU A 582 5.27 14.62 -24.07
N CYS A 583 6.53 14.26 -23.82
CA CYS A 583 7.23 14.68 -22.62
C CYS A 583 7.43 16.20 -22.50
N PRO A 584 7.92 16.93 -23.53
CA PRO A 584 8.05 18.39 -23.46
C PRO A 584 6.71 19.09 -23.24
N GLU A 585 5.65 18.59 -23.89
CA GLU A 585 4.29 19.12 -23.77
C GLU A 585 3.71 18.92 -22.37
N LEU A 586 3.89 17.73 -21.79
CA LEU A 586 3.42 17.45 -20.43
C LEU A 586 4.21 18.25 -19.38
N VAL A 587 5.53 18.33 -19.53
CA VAL A 587 6.39 19.17 -18.68
C VAL A 587 6.00 20.64 -18.80
N ALA A 588 5.61 21.13 -19.98
CA ALA A 588 5.11 22.49 -20.17
C ALA A 588 3.76 22.72 -19.45
N LEU A 589 2.88 21.71 -19.41
CA LEU A 589 1.63 21.78 -18.66
C LEU A 589 1.87 21.76 -17.14
N TYR A 590 2.83 20.96 -16.67
CA TYR A 590 3.22 20.90 -15.26
C TYR A 590 3.95 22.18 -14.81
N GLY A 591 4.92 22.63 -15.61
CA GLY A 591 5.86 23.70 -15.29
C GLY A 591 5.29 25.11 -15.35
N ARG A 592 4.04 25.33 -15.80
CA ARG A 592 3.36 26.62 -15.62
C ARG A 592 3.13 26.93 -14.13
N GLU A 593 3.18 25.93 -13.26
CA GLU A 593 3.03 26.09 -11.81
C GLU A 593 4.36 25.95 -11.04
N ALA A 594 5.41 25.35 -11.62
CA ALA A 594 6.64 24.95 -10.91
C ALA A 594 7.89 25.85 -11.12
N GLY A 595 7.80 26.98 -11.84
CA GLY A 595 8.95 27.90 -12.00
C GLY A 595 10.07 27.45 -12.96
N ALA A 596 11.26 28.06 -12.85
CA ALA A 596 12.31 28.14 -13.88
C ALA A 596 13.12 26.85 -14.19
N ALA A 597 12.89 25.73 -13.52
CA ALA A 597 13.66 24.48 -13.72
C ALA A 597 13.11 23.61 -14.87
N ARG A 598 12.96 24.18 -16.08
CA ARG A 598 12.36 23.47 -17.23
C ARG A 598 13.36 22.76 -18.15
N ALA A 599 14.59 23.28 -18.23
CA ALA A 599 15.63 22.68 -19.07
C ALA A 599 16.20 21.44 -18.36
N GLY A 600 16.14 20.28 -19.01
CA GLY A 600 16.65 19.00 -18.48
C GLY A 600 15.62 18.13 -17.76
N LEU A 601 14.42 18.63 -17.44
CA LEU A 601 13.42 17.83 -16.71
C LEU A 601 12.87 16.68 -17.57
N CYS A 602 12.63 16.95 -18.86
CA CYS A 602 12.24 15.89 -19.78
C CYS A 602 13.37 14.88 -20.02
N GLU A 603 14.62 15.33 -20.15
CA GLU A 603 15.79 14.44 -20.28
C GLU A 603 15.93 13.54 -19.05
N GLY A 604 15.77 14.09 -17.84
CA GLY A 604 15.76 13.31 -16.59
C GLY A 604 14.63 12.29 -16.55
N VAL A 605 13.42 12.67 -16.94
CA VAL A 605 12.26 11.76 -17.02
C VAL A 605 12.50 10.63 -18.03
N LEU A 606 13.07 10.95 -19.20
CA LEU A 606 13.40 9.96 -20.23
C LEU A 606 14.54 9.03 -19.76
N ALA A 607 15.55 9.55 -19.07
CA ALA A 607 16.61 8.74 -18.48
C ALA A 607 16.07 7.78 -17.41
N LEU A 608 15.23 8.28 -16.49
CA LEU A 608 14.54 7.45 -15.49
C LEU A 608 13.65 6.39 -16.14
N SER A 609 12.96 6.73 -17.23
CA SER A 609 12.15 5.79 -18.02
C SER A 609 13.01 4.68 -18.64
N ALA A 610 14.16 5.05 -19.22
CA ALA A 610 15.10 4.10 -19.80
C ALA A 610 15.72 3.17 -18.73
N ASP A 611 16.10 3.71 -17.58
CA ASP A 611 16.63 2.94 -16.46
C ASP A 611 15.56 2.01 -15.88
N PHE A 612 14.32 2.46 -15.75
CA PHE A 612 13.21 1.61 -15.34
C PHE A 612 13.01 0.46 -16.33
N ARG A 613 12.99 0.72 -17.65
CA ARG A 613 12.89 -0.33 -18.67
C ARG A 613 14.06 -1.31 -18.59
N ARG A 614 15.29 -0.81 -18.42
CA ARG A 614 16.51 -1.63 -18.28
C ARG A 614 16.46 -2.53 -17.05
N ASN A 615 16.03 -1.99 -15.90
CA ASN A 615 15.91 -2.74 -14.65
C ASN A 615 14.82 -3.81 -14.73
N TYR A 616 13.75 -3.56 -15.50
CA TYR A 616 12.65 -4.52 -15.64
C TYR A 616 12.87 -5.60 -16.71
N LEU A 617 13.43 -5.26 -17.87
CA LEU A 617 13.61 -6.19 -18.99
C LEU A 617 15.02 -6.78 -19.05
N GLY A 618 15.98 -6.21 -18.33
CA GLY A 618 17.40 -6.49 -18.51
C GLY A 618 17.99 -5.79 -19.76
N PRO A 619 19.29 -5.97 -20.03
CA PRO A 619 19.89 -5.51 -21.28
C PRO A 619 19.25 -6.22 -22.47
N ALA A 620 18.91 -5.47 -23.52
CA ALA A 620 18.32 -6.04 -24.73
C ALA A 620 19.29 -7.07 -25.35
N PRO A 621 18.84 -8.33 -25.59
CA PRO A 621 19.70 -9.33 -26.20
C PRO A 621 19.97 -8.96 -27.67
N GLY A 622 21.22 -8.59 -27.99
CA GLY A 622 21.72 -8.43 -29.36
C GLY A 622 21.11 -7.25 -30.14
N SER A 623 21.78 -6.10 -30.11
CA SER A 623 21.43 -4.85 -30.80
C SER A 623 21.57 -4.89 -32.34
N GLY A 624 20.91 -5.84 -33.00
CA GLY A 624 20.89 -5.93 -34.48
C GLY A 624 19.69 -5.22 -35.13
N ARG A 625 18.49 -5.31 -34.53
CA ARG A 625 17.28 -4.61 -34.98
C ARG A 625 16.38 -4.37 -33.77
N GLY A 626 16.34 -3.13 -33.29
CA GLY A 626 15.42 -2.75 -32.21
C GLY A 626 13.95 -2.87 -32.65
N PRO A 627 13.02 -3.02 -31.70
CA PRO A 627 11.57 -3.01 -31.96
C PRO A 627 11.04 -1.71 -32.60
N ASP A 628 11.89 -0.70 -32.75
CA ASP A 628 11.56 0.64 -33.26
C ASP A 628 11.33 0.69 -34.78
N SER A 629 11.78 -0.31 -35.56
CA SER A 629 11.68 -0.26 -37.03
C SER A 629 10.25 -0.44 -37.59
N ALA A 630 9.25 -0.72 -36.75
CA ALA A 630 7.86 -0.92 -37.16
C ALA A 630 6.93 0.29 -36.90
N TRP A 631 7.48 1.43 -36.46
CA TRP A 631 6.70 2.58 -35.96
C TRP A 631 6.73 3.83 -36.84
N ALA A 632 6.89 3.67 -38.16
CA ALA A 632 6.71 4.79 -39.08
C ALA A 632 5.30 5.39 -38.90
N LEU A 633 5.23 6.61 -38.37
CA LEU A 633 3.99 7.35 -38.19
C LEU A 633 3.28 7.44 -39.55
N PRO A 634 2.01 6.99 -39.67
CA PRO A 634 1.20 7.38 -40.81
C PRO A 634 1.19 8.91 -40.83
N GLN A 635 1.60 9.52 -41.95
CA GLN A 635 1.44 10.96 -42.13
C GLN A 635 -0.02 11.31 -41.81
N ALA A 636 -0.22 12.27 -40.92
CA ALA A 636 -1.53 12.65 -40.41
C ALA A 636 -2.43 13.04 -41.60
N ALA A 637 -3.27 12.12 -42.04
CA ALA A 637 -4.36 12.43 -42.95
C ALA A 637 -5.23 13.46 -42.25
N GLN A 638 -5.39 14.64 -42.87
CA GLN A 638 -6.29 15.67 -42.38
C GLN A 638 -7.66 15.03 -42.09
N PRO A 639 -8.25 15.27 -40.91
CA PRO A 639 -9.55 14.71 -40.60
C PRO A 639 -10.55 15.29 -41.59
N ALA A 640 -11.12 14.43 -42.45
CA ALA A 640 -12.28 14.79 -43.25
C ALA A 640 -13.36 15.36 -42.30
N PRO A 641 -13.98 16.50 -42.63
CA PRO A 641 -14.96 17.13 -41.77
C PRO A 641 -16.13 16.15 -41.57
N ARG A 642 -16.26 15.63 -40.35
CA ARG A 642 -17.43 14.84 -39.95
C ARG A 642 -18.62 15.78 -39.89
N ALA A 643 -19.48 15.70 -40.91
CA ALA A 643 -20.81 16.28 -40.89
C ALA A 643 -21.57 15.72 -39.67
N ALA A 644 -21.81 16.57 -38.68
CA ALA A 644 -22.70 16.28 -37.58
C ALA A 644 -24.13 16.27 -38.13
N ALA A 645 -24.65 15.08 -38.45
CA ALA A 645 -26.07 14.89 -38.66
C ALA A 645 -26.79 15.00 -37.30
N ALA A 646 -27.14 16.23 -36.93
CA ALA A 646 -28.09 16.56 -35.90
C ALA A 646 -29.50 16.30 -36.43
N ALA A 647 -30.00 15.07 -36.27
CA ALA A 647 -31.42 14.75 -36.42
C ALA A 647 -31.75 13.59 -35.48
N GLY A 648 -32.29 13.93 -34.31
CA GLY A 648 -32.81 12.96 -33.34
C GLY A 648 -33.18 13.69 -32.05
N GLY A 649 -34.48 13.74 -31.76
CA GLY A 649 -35.03 14.28 -30.51
C GLY A 649 -34.51 13.52 -29.26
N PRO A 650 -35.00 13.87 -28.06
CA PRO A 650 -34.54 13.30 -26.79
C PRO A 650 -34.51 11.75 -26.73
N ASP A 651 -35.30 11.07 -27.57
CA ASP A 651 -35.39 9.60 -27.64
C ASP A 651 -34.24 8.92 -28.41
N GLY A 652 -33.50 9.65 -29.26
CA GLY A 652 -32.46 9.09 -30.13
C GLY A 652 -31.20 8.61 -29.40
N ARG A 653 -31.09 8.87 -28.09
CA ARG A 653 -29.98 8.42 -27.23
C ARG A 653 -30.38 7.31 -26.26
N TYR A 654 -31.63 6.85 -26.29
CA TYR A 654 -32.06 5.78 -25.40
C TYR A 654 -31.40 4.45 -25.82
N PRO A 655 -30.84 3.65 -24.88
CA PRO A 655 -30.07 2.44 -25.23
C PRO A 655 -30.85 1.45 -26.09
N ARG A 656 -32.16 1.32 -25.83
CA ARG A 656 -33.07 0.48 -26.61
C ARG A 656 -33.16 0.92 -28.07
N ALA A 657 -33.39 2.20 -28.33
CA ALA A 657 -33.50 2.72 -29.70
C ALA A 657 -32.19 2.55 -30.50
N LEU A 658 -31.04 2.67 -29.83
CA LEU A 658 -29.73 2.40 -30.43
C LEU A 658 -29.52 0.91 -30.74
N LEU A 659 -29.97 0.02 -29.85
CA LEU A 659 -29.94 -1.42 -30.10
C LEU A 659 -30.86 -1.81 -31.25
N ASP A 660 -32.10 -1.32 -31.27
CA ASP A 660 -33.05 -1.59 -32.35
C ASP A 660 -32.50 -1.07 -33.70
N ARG A 661 -31.86 0.11 -33.71
CA ARG A 661 -31.14 0.62 -34.89
C ARG A 661 -29.97 -0.27 -35.29
N CYS A 662 -29.21 -0.81 -34.34
CA CYS A 662 -28.15 -1.77 -34.64
C CYS A 662 -28.70 -3.00 -35.33
N LEU A 663 -29.75 -3.61 -34.77
CA LEU A 663 -30.36 -4.82 -35.31
C LEU A 663 -30.92 -4.59 -36.71
N ALA A 664 -31.57 -3.44 -36.95
CA ALA A 664 -32.07 -3.06 -38.28
C ALA A 664 -30.95 -2.84 -39.31
N LEU A 665 -29.82 -2.24 -38.91
CA LEU A 665 -28.66 -2.07 -39.78
C LEU A 665 -27.93 -3.40 -40.04
N SER A 666 -27.88 -4.28 -39.03
CA SER A 666 -27.30 -5.63 -39.12
C SER A 666 -28.08 -6.48 -40.13
N SER A 667 -29.42 -6.48 -40.03
CA SER A 667 -30.29 -7.20 -40.97
C SER A 667 -30.25 -6.64 -42.40
N ALA A 668 -30.00 -5.33 -42.55
CA ALA A 668 -29.77 -4.68 -43.84
C ALA A 668 -28.34 -4.88 -44.40
N ASN A 669 -27.52 -5.74 -43.78
CA ASN A 669 -26.13 -6.00 -44.13
C ASN A 669 -25.22 -4.76 -44.15
N LYS A 670 -25.57 -3.70 -43.41
CA LYS A 670 -24.77 -2.47 -43.23
C LYS A 670 -23.82 -2.61 -42.04
N LYS A 671 -22.91 -3.61 -42.11
CA LYS A 671 -22.14 -4.13 -40.98
C LYS A 671 -21.40 -3.07 -40.16
N GLU A 672 -20.72 -2.12 -40.78
CA GLU A 672 -19.95 -1.07 -40.11
C GLU A 672 -20.86 -0.07 -39.38
N GLN A 673 -21.98 0.30 -40.01
CA GLN A 673 -22.96 1.22 -39.42
C GLN A 673 -23.71 0.52 -38.26
N ALA A 674 -24.05 -0.76 -38.46
CA ALA A 674 -24.64 -1.61 -37.42
C ALA A 674 -23.71 -1.70 -36.21
N LEU A 675 -22.42 -1.97 -36.46
CA LEU A 675 -21.43 -2.07 -35.41
C LEU A 675 -21.32 -0.75 -34.62
N GLN A 676 -21.28 0.39 -35.31
CA GLN A 676 -21.25 1.69 -34.65
C GLN A 676 -22.51 1.95 -33.81
N ALA A 677 -23.69 1.56 -34.30
CA ALA A 677 -24.95 1.68 -33.57
C ALA A 677 -24.99 0.75 -32.34
N CYS A 678 -24.54 -0.50 -32.47
CA CYS A 678 -24.44 -1.42 -31.34
C CYS A 678 -23.46 -0.92 -30.28
N GLN A 679 -22.27 -0.46 -30.68
CA GLN A 679 -21.34 0.12 -29.73
C GLN A 679 -21.96 1.31 -29.01
N SER A 680 -22.66 2.19 -29.73
CA SER A 680 -23.40 3.31 -29.16
C SER A 680 -24.46 2.86 -28.14
N ALA A 681 -25.17 1.76 -28.41
CA ALA A 681 -26.13 1.16 -27.48
C ALA A 681 -25.45 0.64 -26.21
N VAL A 682 -24.29 -0.04 -26.33
CA VAL A 682 -23.48 -0.46 -25.17
C VAL A 682 -23.07 0.75 -24.34
N TYR A 683 -22.59 1.82 -24.97
CA TYR A 683 -22.21 3.06 -24.27
C TYR A 683 -23.39 3.73 -23.59
N ALA A 684 -24.53 3.82 -24.26
CA ALA A 684 -25.72 4.45 -23.72
C ALA A 684 -26.26 3.65 -22.53
N ALA A 685 -26.28 2.31 -22.62
CA ALA A 685 -26.72 1.42 -21.53
C ALA A 685 -25.84 1.60 -20.28
N ALA A 686 -24.52 1.62 -20.46
CA ALA A 686 -23.57 1.82 -19.37
C ALA A 686 -23.63 3.22 -18.74
N ALA A 687 -24.02 4.24 -19.50
CA ALA A 687 -24.13 5.62 -19.04
C ALA A 687 -25.51 5.96 -18.45
N HIS A 688 -26.48 5.04 -18.48
CA HIS A 688 -27.83 5.30 -18.02
C HIS A 688 -27.91 5.19 -16.50
N THR A 689 -28.25 6.29 -15.82
CA THR A 689 -28.36 6.38 -14.36
C THR A 689 -29.80 6.33 -13.84
N GLY A 690 -30.80 6.20 -14.73
CA GLY A 690 -32.23 6.10 -14.38
C GLY A 690 -32.82 4.73 -14.73
N GLY A 691 -33.95 4.36 -14.11
CA GLY A 691 -34.65 3.10 -14.41
C GLY A 691 -34.05 1.84 -13.75
N GLU A 692 -34.50 0.67 -14.21
CA GLU A 692 -34.07 -0.65 -13.70
C GLU A 692 -32.65 -1.01 -14.19
N PRO A 693 -31.62 -1.04 -13.31
CA PRO A 693 -30.23 -1.28 -13.73
C PRO A 693 -30.02 -2.63 -14.43
N ALA A 694 -30.79 -3.64 -14.04
CA ALA A 694 -30.73 -4.98 -14.63
C ALA A 694 -31.14 -4.96 -16.10
N ALA A 695 -32.24 -4.28 -16.45
CA ALA A 695 -32.70 -4.17 -17.83
C ALA A 695 -31.69 -3.45 -18.74
N MET A 696 -31.02 -2.40 -18.22
CA MET A 696 -29.97 -1.70 -18.96
C MET A 696 -28.73 -2.58 -19.16
N ALA A 697 -28.33 -3.35 -18.15
CA ALA A 697 -27.23 -4.29 -18.26
C ALA A 697 -27.52 -5.39 -19.30
N GLU A 698 -28.75 -5.88 -19.38
CA GLU A 698 -29.18 -6.84 -20.41
C GLU A 698 -29.13 -6.24 -21.82
N LEU A 699 -29.62 -5.00 -22.02
CA LEU A 699 -29.52 -4.29 -23.30
C LEU A 699 -28.06 -4.08 -23.73
N GLY A 700 -27.19 -3.69 -22.79
CA GLY A 700 -25.76 -3.57 -23.04
C GLY A 700 -25.10 -4.90 -23.43
N SER A 701 -25.55 -6.00 -22.82
CA SER A 701 -25.05 -7.35 -23.12
C SER A 701 -25.52 -7.83 -24.50
N ASP A 702 -26.78 -7.57 -24.85
CA ASP A 702 -27.33 -7.85 -26.17
C ASP A 702 -26.59 -7.09 -27.28
N ALA A 703 -26.39 -5.78 -27.09
CA ALA A 703 -25.64 -4.95 -28.02
C ALA A 703 -24.17 -5.39 -28.16
N SER A 704 -23.57 -5.87 -27.09
CA SER A 704 -22.19 -6.40 -27.09
C SER A 704 -22.12 -7.74 -27.84
N LEU A 705 -23.08 -8.66 -27.64
CA LEU A 705 -23.12 -9.93 -28.35
C LEU A 705 -23.32 -9.75 -29.86
N GLU A 706 -24.17 -8.80 -30.25
CA GLU A 706 -24.36 -8.46 -31.66
C GLU A 706 -23.12 -7.78 -32.26
N SER A 707 -22.44 -6.92 -31.49
CA SER A 707 -21.13 -6.37 -31.88
C SER A 707 -20.10 -7.47 -32.15
N TYR A 708 -20.05 -8.52 -31.31
CA TYR A 708 -19.18 -9.69 -31.54
C TYR A 708 -19.46 -10.34 -32.91
N ARG A 709 -20.72 -10.59 -33.22
CA ARG A 709 -21.13 -11.21 -34.50
C ARG A 709 -20.72 -10.33 -35.69
N LEU A 710 -20.94 -9.01 -35.58
CA LEU A 710 -20.57 -8.04 -36.60
C LEU A 710 -19.04 -7.95 -36.79
N PHE A 711 -18.25 -7.91 -35.72
CA PHE A 711 -16.79 -7.97 -35.82
C PHE A 711 -16.31 -9.23 -36.54
N LYS A 712 -16.87 -10.40 -36.18
CA LYS A 712 -16.54 -11.67 -36.85
C LYS A 712 -16.89 -11.62 -38.34
N ALA A 713 -18.07 -11.09 -38.68
CA ALA A 713 -18.53 -10.94 -40.06
C ALA A 713 -17.72 -9.92 -40.90
N LEU A 714 -16.95 -9.06 -40.24
CA LEU A 714 -16.03 -8.10 -40.84
C LEU A 714 -14.58 -8.61 -40.90
N GLY A 715 -14.32 -9.86 -40.53
CA GLY A 715 -12.96 -10.42 -40.46
C GLY A 715 -12.13 -9.88 -39.30
N ARG A 716 -12.75 -9.22 -38.31
CA ARG A 716 -12.10 -8.58 -37.15
C ARG A 716 -12.12 -9.52 -35.95
N GLY A 717 -11.48 -10.69 -36.11
CA GLY A 717 -11.55 -11.79 -35.14
C GLY A 717 -11.11 -11.42 -33.73
N GLU A 718 -10.00 -10.68 -33.59
CA GLU A 718 -9.49 -10.26 -32.26
C GLU A 718 -10.49 -9.32 -31.55
N GLU A 719 -11.08 -8.34 -32.26
CA GLU A 719 -12.09 -7.46 -31.67
C GLU A 719 -13.40 -8.20 -31.35
N ALA A 720 -13.74 -9.22 -32.14
CA ALA A 720 -14.88 -10.08 -31.87
C ALA A 720 -14.67 -10.79 -30.51
N GLU A 721 -13.56 -11.50 -30.35
CA GLU A 721 -13.23 -12.23 -29.12
C GLU A 721 -13.19 -11.32 -27.90
N GLU A 722 -12.58 -10.14 -28.02
CA GLU A 722 -12.54 -9.12 -26.97
C GLU A 722 -13.94 -8.65 -26.57
N THR A 723 -14.79 -8.37 -27.56
CA THR A 723 -16.17 -7.92 -27.33
C THR A 723 -17.01 -9.02 -26.68
N LEU A 724 -16.84 -10.27 -27.11
CA LEU A 724 -17.53 -11.43 -26.52
C LEU A 724 -17.09 -11.67 -25.08
N PHE A 725 -15.79 -11.54 -24.80
CA PHE A 725 -15.26 -11.63 -23.44
C PHE A 725 -15.93 -10.59 -22.53
N TRP A 726 -15.97 -9.32 -22.96
CA TRP A 726 -16.63 -8.26 -22.19
C TRP A 726 -18.14 -8.44 -22.06
N ALA A 727 -18.81 -8.99 -23.08
CA ALA A 727 -20.24 -9.31 -23.02
C ALA A 727 -20.54 -10.36 -21.94
N VAL A 728 -19.77 -11.45 -21.89
CA VAL A 728 -19.92 -12.51 -20.88
C VAL A 728 -19.62 -12.00 -19.47
N GLN A 729 -18.62 -11.13 -19.32
CA GLN A 729 -18.18 -10.62 -18.03
C GLN A 729 -19.15 -9.60 -17.42
N ASN A 730 -19.69 -8.70 -18.24
CA ASN A 730 -20.57 -7.63 -17.76
C ASN A 730 -22.05 -8.01 -17.74
N ALA A 731 -22.40 -9.18 -18.27
CA ALA A 731 -23.78 -9.62 -18.32
C ALA A 731 -24.33 -9.96 -16.93
N PRO A 732 -25.55 -9.48 -16.59
CA PRO A 732 -26.21 -9.89 -15.36
C PRO A 732 -26.54 -11.39 -15.42
N ALA A 733 -26.61 -12.04 -14.27
CA ALA A 733 -26.92 -13.47 -14.19
C ALA A 733 -28.31 -13.81 -14.77
N SER A 734 -29.21 -12.83 -14.84
CA SER A 734 -30.53 -12.93 -15.46
C SER A 734 -30.50 -12.93 -17.00
N TRP A 735 -29.40 -12.52 -17.63
CA TRP A 735 -29.35 -12.34 -19.08
C TRP A 735 -29.52 -13.69 -19.82
N PRO A 736 -30.62 -13.88 -20.59
CA PRO A 736 -30.96 -15.20 -21.15
C PRO A 736 -29.89 -15.79 -22.08
N LYS A 737 -29.07 -14.94 -22.72
CA LYS A 737 -28.04 -15.35 -23.68
C LYS A 737 -26.66 -15.60 -23.05
N LEU A 738 -26.54 -15.52 -21.72
CA LEU A 738 -25.25 -15.72 -21.04
C LEU A 738 -24.65 -17.11 -21.30
N ALA A 739 -25.48 -18.15 -21.32
CA ALA A 739 -25.04 -19.52 -21.63
C ALA A 739 -24.52 -19.66 -23.07
N GLU A 740 -25.21 -19.05 -24.05
CA GLU A 740 -24.76 -18.99 -25.45
C GLU A 740 -23.42 -18.27 -25.57
N ALA A 741 -23.31 -17.09 -24.96
CA ALA A 741 -22.10 -16.27 -25.00
C ALA A 741 -20.90 -16.99 -24.35
N ARG A 742 -21.10 -17.70 -23.23
CA ARG A 742 -20.06 -18.54 -22.60
C ARG A 742 -19.59 -19.67 -23.51
N LYS A 743 -20.52 -20.38 -24.16
CA LYS A 743 -20.20 -21.44 -25.13
C LYS A 743 -19.42 -20.91 -26.33
N LEU A 744 -19.81 -19.74 -26.85
CA LEU A 744 -19.07 -19.07 -27.92
C LEU A 744 -17.65 -18.70 -27.47
N LEU A 745 -17.49 -18.21 -26.24
CA LEU A 745 -16.19 -17.83 -25.69
C LEU A 745 -15.28 -19.05 -25.47
N GLU A 746 -15.82 -20.18 -25.01
CA GLU A 746 -15.08 -21.45 -24.91
C GLU A 746 -14.58 -21.93 -26.28
N GLY A 747 -15.42 -21.84 -27.31
CA GLY A 747 -15.06 -22.20 -28.69
C GLY A 747 -13.98 -21.31 -29.33
N THR A 748 -13.67 -20.15 -28.75
CA THR A 748 -12.56 -19.30 -29.22
C THR A 748 -11.20 -19.71 -28.65
N LYS A 749 -11.16 -20.47 -27.54
CA LYS A 749 -9.90 -20.91 -26.90
C LYS A 749 -9.21 -22.08 -27.60
N SER A 750 -9.90 -22.79 -28.50
CA SER A 750 -9.40 -23.97 -29.20
C SER A 750 -8.73 -23.67 -30.54
N ARG A 751 -8.56 -22.37 -30.87
CA ARG A 751 -7.81 -21.86 -32.01
C ARG A 751 -6.60 -21.10 -31.51
#